data_AF-A0A7S2QFZ6-F1
#
_entry.id   AF-A0A7S2QFZ6-F1
#
_cell.length_a   1.000
_cell.length_b   1.000
_cell.length_c   1.000
_cell.angle_alpha   90.00
_cell.angle_beta   90.00
_cell.angle_gamma   90.00
#
_symmetry.space_group_name_H-M   'P 1'
#
loop_
_entity.id
_entity.type
_entity.pdbx_description
1 polymer ?
#
loop_
_entity_poly.entity_id
_entity_poly.type
_entity_poly.pdbx_seq_one_letter_code
_entity_poly.pdbx_strand_id
1 'polypeptide(L)'
;MATGRPVVSVYNCENPAEKTSTVPMPQALLSPLRPDLVRYIHTNVSKNKRQPISVGAKVGYETAAESWGTGRAVARVPRAPGGGTHRSGQGAFGNMCRGGGMFSPTKTWRRWHRRVNVTQKRHAVVSALAASSLPPLVMARGHRIGQVAELPLVVSDSLESQTKTKQAVEILKKIGCTEELQRVIDSKKVRAGKGKMRNRRYTMRRGPLVVYNEDNGIVRAMRNIPGVETACVTRLNLLKVAPGGTLGRFIIWTEGAFKKMNEMYGTLKSGAPMKKGYHLPRAQMENADIARIINSSEVQSVLRPKLEAPKKFALKQNALRNLSVMEKLNPAFAEARAARKAAPASGKRKAREAASKEHNKKHKRGEDTFYKKLMKAFEAKAKEGEAKEDEEAEAPDVMAPDFDVMALEHDDDDPERVEEQEENERRLEARYKKLLAEKGLQDESTLETFFALFDNCIQLYRLNKLYDYLQEVVPACRKRTDKYKLKAIQALAFVLWKQSKFKEALPLFHEMEGIIGKGAALCENIAHTYNSLGNYGQAEDYFRQALKFIEQEHGLNQGNRGGVLLGLGLVRDRLGRHREALPVIKQAYEFYKERARGAPASLQAKAGISCAKLHAKLGELPQAEAYIREAVHMYEVTCGATSPLTASAYHELGKCLWAQRKREDAQEALARAYELEAMKDAWDLVTLLEIHNTLMDTHLKDTTNINRAKFSEYFKTAEAVTERVRKCLPQDGNAAVYYKAAAELKAWGGRYQEGKDLFNLAIPLFRAEKATDCSGLIQTCEDMLAFCERNIAGSQKSPMNFSVPGQEQKQPESEAKAGEGYSGPVVEEIDDADVEMEEVAPDAGADAADAGEVACEYRLASPGDFSAALMLCASAGRVPLFEDEASFVGHLRGAGAGLCWAAVRGGGLCGTALCGNDGVFGHALQVIAVCAEGARREAEVCRGMLEQCAEACRGRGLRALRANPAAAGESSGELLEGMGWRASHYVYSTPLAADAAVADVAASVAAGRVVGDDAGAAAGSAGSAGAAE
;
A
#
# COMPACT_ATOMS: atom_id res chain seq x y z
N MET A 1 20.49 -31.72 4.69
CA MET A 1 21.86 -32.08 4.37
C MET A 1 22.08 -31.64 2.95
N ALA A 2 23.02 -30.74 2.68
CA ALA A 2 23.67 -30.81 1.38
C ALA A 2 24.22 -32.24 1.31
N THR A 3 23.62 -33.06 0.46
CA THR A 3 24.08 -34.42 0.13
C THR A 3 25.44 -34.27 -0.54
N GLY A 4 26.46 -34.04 0.27
CA GLY A 4 27.83 -33.96 -0.18
C GLY A 4 28.25 -35.33 -0.64
N ARG A 5 28.89 -35.42 -1.80
CA ARG A 5 29.70 -36.59 -2.11
C ARG A 5 30.82 -36.65 -1.06
N PRO A 6 31.06 -37.80 -0.42
CA PRO A 6 32.11 -37.90 0.59
C PRO A 6 33.50 -37.67 -0.03
N VAL A 7 33.64 -37.96 -1.32
CA VAL A 7 34.90 -37.92 -2.06
C VAL A 7 34.69 -37.27 -3.44
N VAL A 8 35.68 -36.52 -3.90
CA VAL A 8 35.71 -35.81 -5.19
C VAL A 8 36.87 -36.34 -6.04
N SER A 9 36.65 -36.50 -7.35
CA SER A 9 37.69 -36.97 -8.28
C SER A 9 38.67 -35.85 -8.62
N VAL A 10 39.96 -36.15 -8.70
CA VAL A 10 41.01 -35.24 -9.20
C VAL A 10 41.30 -35.57 -10.65
N TYR A 11 41.17 -34.57 -11.52
CA TYR A 11 41.36 -34.69 -12.96
C TYR A 11 42.78 -34.30 -13.38
N ASN A 12 43.36 -35.06 -14.31
CA ASN A 12 44.65 -34.72 -14.92
C ASN A 12 44.48 -33.54 -15.90
N CYS A 13 45.43 -32.61 -15.90
CA CYS A 13 45.51 -31.48 -16.83
C CYS A 13 45.69 -31.89 -18.29
N GLU A 14 46.41 -33.00 -18.56
CA GLU A 14 46.75 -33.40 -19.91
C GLU A 14 45.66 -34.25 -20.58
N ASN A 15 45.09 -35.19 -19.80
CA ASN A 15 44.01 -36.10 -20.19
C ASN A 15 42.86 -36.05 -19.17
N PRO A 16 41.84 -35.20 -19.38
CA PRO A 16 40.72 -35.05 -18.44
C PRO A 16 39.75 -36.25 -18.39
N ALA A 17 39.89 -37.23 -19.27
CA ALA A 17 39.17 -38.50 -19.17
C ALA A 17 39.74 -39.41 -18.06
N GLU A 18 40.99 -39.18 -17.66
CA GLU A 18 41.71 -40.00 -16.70
C GLU A 18 41.65 -39.36 -15.29
N LYS A 19 41.17 -40.13 -14.32
CA LYS A 19 41.09 -39.72 -12.90
C LYS A 19 42.40 -40.10 -12.22
N THR A 20 43.13 -39.13 -11.69
CA THR A 20 44.44 -39.37 -11.06
C THR A 20 44.28 -39.92 -9.64
N SER A 21 43.49 -39.23 -8.82
CA SER A 21 43.29 -39.56 -7.40
C SER A 21 41.92 -39.08 -6.94
N THR A 22 41.57 -39.38 -5.69
CA THR A 22 40.30 -38.95 -5.10
C THR A 22 40.56 -38.28 -3.75
N VAL A 23 39.93 -37.14 -3.48
CA VAL A 23 40.15 -36.33 -2.26
C VAL A 23 38.84 -36.14 -1.50
N PRO A 24 38.84 -36.24 -0.16
CA PRO A 24 37.63 -36.02 0.63
C PRO A 24 37.12 -34.59 0.49
N MET A 25 35.79 -34.43 0.45
CA MET A 25 35.17 -33.10 0.32
C MET A 25 35.39 -32.26 1.59
N PRO A 26 35.93 -31.03 1.49
CA PRO A 26 36.06 -30.13 2.63
C PRO A 26 34.70 -29.76 3.22
N GLN A 27 34.60 -29.78 4.55
CA GLN A 27 33.36 -29.47 5.28
C GLN A 27 32.87 -28.03 5.04
N ALA A 28 33.74 -27.12 4.62
CA ALA A 28 33.38 -25.78 4.20
C ALA A 28 32.38 -25.76 3.02
N LEU A 29 32.43 -26.75 2.12
CA LEU A 29 31.51 -26.84 0.98
C LEU A 29 30.12 -27.36 1.37
N LEU A 30 29.98 -27.92 2.58
CA LEU A 30 28.71 -28.40 3.14
C LEU A 30 28.00 -27.34 3.98
N SER A 31 28.54 -26.12 4.02
CA SER A 31 27.94 -25.03 4.81
C SER A 31 26.57 -24.61 4.27
N PRO A 32 25.69 -24.06 5.13
CA PRO A 32 24.39 -23.56 4.70
C PRO A 32 24.50 -22.42 3.68
N LEU A 33 23.63 -22.47 2.68
CA LEU A 33 23.50 -21.43 1.66
C LEU A 33 22.73 -20.23 2.24
N ARG A 34 23.38 -19.06 2.23
CA ARG A 34 22.86 -17.79 2.79
C ARG A 34 23.03 -16.64 1.79
N PRO A 35 22.17 -16.55 0.77
CA PRO A 35 22.24 -15.48 -0.24
C PRO A 35 22.02 -14.09 0.36
N ASP A 36 21.20 -13.99 1.41
CA ASP A 36 20.96 -12.79 2.21
C ASP A 36 22.28 -12.22 2.78
N LEU A 37 23.04 -13.06 3.48
CA LEU A 37 24.28 -12.69 4.13
C LEU A 37 25.34 -12.34 3.09
N VAL A 38 25.46 -13.15 2.03
CA VAL A 38 26.45 -12.90 0.97
C VAL A 38 26.18 -11.57 0.28
N ARG A 39 24.92 -11.25 -0.06
CA ARG A 39 24.56 -9.98 -0.69
C ARG A 39 24.83 -8.78 0.22
N TYR A 40 24.46 -8.88 1.50
CA TYR A 40 24.70 -7.83 2.50
C TYR A 40 26.20 -7.54 2.65
N ILE A 41 27.01 -8.58 2.87
CA ILE A 41 28.44 -8.45 3.07
C ILE A 41 29.14 -7.99 1.79
N HIS A 42 28.79 -8.56 0.63
CA HIS A 42 29.35 -8.14 -0.66
C HIS A 42 29.13 -6.65 -0.91
N THR A 43 27.91 -6.15 -0.67
CA THR A 43 27.57 -4.74 -0.87
C THR A 43 28.44 -3.82 0.00
N ASN A 44 28.64 -4.19 1.27
CA ASN A 44 29.44 -3.39 2.20
C ASN A 44 30.95 -3.49 1.95
N VAL A 45 31.45 -4.66 1.57
CA VAL A 45 32.86 -4.84 1.19
C VAL A 45 33.17 -4.13 -0.13
N SER A 46 32.26 -4.13 -1.10
CA SER A 46 32.40 -3.43 -2.37
C SER A 46 32.53 -1.91 -2.20
N LYS A 47 31.80 -1.33 -1.22
CA LYS A 47 31.91 0.09 -0.88
C LYS A 47 33.34 0.48 -0.47
N ASN A 48 34.11 -0.42 0.14
CA ASN A 48 35.48 -0.15 0.56
C ASN A 48 36.47 0.03 -0.60
N LYS A 49 36.11 -0.38 -1.82
CA LYS A 49 36.93 -0.18 -3.03
C LYS A 49 36.73 1.22 -3.66
N ARG A 50 35.74 1.98 -3.20
CA ARG A 50 35.43 3.30 -3.77
C ARG A 50 36.51 4.30 -3.36
N GLN A 51 36.97 5.09 -4.33
CA GLN A 51 37.79 6.27 -4.07
C GLN A 51 36.87 7.45 -3.72
N PRO A 52 37.26 8.30 -2.76
CA PRO A 52 36.50 9.50 -2.43
C PRO A 52 36.44 10.42 -3.64
N ILE A 53 35.27 11.03 -3.87
CA ILE A 53 35.08 12.09 -4.88
C ILE A 53 34.47 13.30 -4.18
N SER A 54 34.92 14.49 -4.55
CA SER A 54 34.40 15.74 -4.01
C SER A 54 34.43 16.85 -5.07
N VAL A 55 33.63 17.89 -4.83
CA VAL A 55 33.75 19.17 -5.54
C VAL A 55 34.74 20.04 -4.75
N GLY A 56 35.46 20.95 -5.43
CA GLY A 56 36.34 21.91 -4.76
C GLY A 56 35.59 22.76 -3.72
N ALA A 57 36.28 23.19 -2.67
CA ALA A 57 35.62 23.77 -1.49
C ALA A 57 34.90 25.09 -1.78
N LYS A 58 35.46 25.93 -2.66
CA LYS A 58 34.95 27.27 -3.01
C LYS A 58 34.27 27.34 -4.40
N VAL A 59 34.10 26.20 -5.07
CA VAL A 59 33.57 26.18 -6.44
C VAL A 59 32.16 26.79 -6.48
N GLY A 60 31.99 27.80 -7.34
CA GLY A 60 30.75 28.55 -7.48
C GLY A 60 30.52 29.65 -6.44
N TYR A 61 31.50 29.88 -5.54
CA TYR A 61 31.47 30.87 -4.47
C TYR A 61 32.67 31.84 -4.47
N GLU A 62 33.42 31.92 -5.57
CA GLU A 62 34.63 32.77 -5.68
C GLU A 62 34.36 34.21 -6.17
N THR A 63 33.17 34.48 -6.74
CA THR A 63 32.79 35.82 -7.23
C THR A 63 32.52 36.80 -6.06
N ALA A 64 32.75 38.11 -6.18
CA ALA A 64 32.41 39.08 -5.12
C ALA A 64 30.92 39.49 -5.11
N ALA A 65 30.00 38.54 -5.29
CA ALA A 65 28.60 38.84 -5.58
C ALA A 65 27.77 39.20 -4.35
N GLU A 66 26.93 40.24 -4.49
CA GLU A 66 26.06 40.76 -3.43
C GLU A 66 24.65 41.00 -3.96
N SER A 67 23.64 40.94 -3.08
CA SER A 67 22.26 41.20 -3.50
C SER A 67 22.04 42.71 -3.63
N TRP A 68 21.44 43.14 -4.74
CA TRP A 68 21.04 44.54 -4.90
C TRP A 68 19.80 44.93 -4.10
N GLY A 69 19.16 44.00 -3.39
CA GLY A 69 17.99 44.26 -2.57
C GLY A 69 16.69 44.43 -3.37
N THR A 70 15.72 45.12 -2.79
CA THR A 70 14.41 45.45 -3.38
C THR A 70 14.44 46.71 -4.23
N GLY A 71 13.36 47.00 -4.95
CA GLY A 71 13.20 48.29 -5.65
C GLY A 71 13.88 48.41 -7.02
N ARG A 72 14.33 47.28 -7.60
CA ARG A 72 15.01 47.25 -8.91
C ARG A 72 14.35 46.34 -9.95
N ALA A 73 13.10 45.94 -9.72
CA ALA A 73 12.33 45.00 -10.57
C ALA A 73 13.09 43.69 -10.92
N VAL A 74 13.99 43.24 -10.04
CA VAL A 74 14.78 42.02 -10.22
C VAL A 74 14.77 41.17 -8.96
N ALA A 75 14.88 39.85 -9.11
CA ALA A 75 14.97 38.93 -7.98
C ALA A 75 16.17 39.26 -7.08
N ARG A 76 15.98 39.07 -5.76
CA ARG A 76 16.95 39.40 -4.68
C ARG A 76 18.15 38.44 -4.59
N VAL A 77 18.46 37.72 -5.66
CA VAL A 77 19.59 36.79 -5.74
C VAL A 77 20.90 37.60 -5.80
N PRO A 78 21.99 37.18 -5.13
CA PRO A 78 23.29 37.85 -5.23
C PRO A 78 23.78 37.95 -6.68
N ARG A 79 24.18 39.16 -7.08
CA ARG A 79 24.62 39.50 -8.45
C ARG A 79 26.09 39.87 -8.46
N ALA A 80 26.78 39.50 -9.55
CA ALA A 80 28.17 39.90 -9.75
C ALA A 80 28.27 41.44 -9.90
N PRO A 81 29.19 42.11 -9.17
CA PRO A 81 29.35 43.56 -9.24
C PRO A 81 30.05 44.00 -10.52
N GLY A 82 30.18 45.32 -10.71
CA GLY A 82 30.85 45.94 -11.85
C GLY A 82 29.95 46.20 -13.06
N GLY A 83 30.56 46.59 -14.18
CA GLY A 83 29.91 46.87 -15.46
C GLY A 83 30.81 46.50 -16.65
N GLY A 84 30.27 46.54 -17.86
CA GLY A 84 31.03 46.31 -19.11
C GLY A 84 31.24 44.85 -19.51
N THR A 85 31.08 43.87 -18.59
CA THR A 85 31.12 42.44 -18.94
C THR A 85 29.73 41.82 -18.95
N HIS A 86 29.51 40.79 -19.78
CA HIS A 86 28.26 40.02 -19.75
C HIS A 86 28.00 39.32 -18.41
N ARG A 87 29.02 39.16 -17.56
CA ARG A 87 28.89 38.53 -16.24
C ARG A 87 28.36 39.51 -15.18
N SER A 88 28.64 40.80 -15.32
CA SER A 88 28.16 41.85 -14.41
C SER A 88 26.64 41.91 -14.39
N GLY A 89 26.05 42.00 -13.20
CA GLY A 89 24.59 41.99 -13.01
C GLY A 89 23.90 40.62 -13.10
N GLN A 90 24.61 39.54 -13.45
CA GLN A 90 24.06 38.18 -13.43
C GLN A 90 24.04 37.58 -12.02
N GLY A 91 23.09 36.67 -11.77
CA GLY A 91 23.06 35.86 -10.55
C GLY A 91 24.31 34.96 -10.40
N ALA A 92 24.83 34.86 -9.17
CA ALA A 92 26.10 34.21 -8.87
C ALA A 92 25.99 32.98 -7.96
N PHE A 93 26.02 33.14 -6.64
CA PHE A 93 26.24 32.06 -5.66
C PHE A 93 25.08 31.07 -5.45
N GLY A 94 23.94 31.28 -6.10
CA GLY A 94 22.76 30.43 -5.96
C GLY A 94 22.91 29.09 -6.67
N ASN A 95 22.34 28.02 -6.11
CA ASN A 95 22.27 26.70 -6.76
C ASN A 95 21.43 26.71 -8.05
N MET A 96 20.53 27.68 -8.21
CA MET A 96 19.79 27.94 -9.43
C MET A 96 20.57 28.77 -10.46
N CYS A 97 21.66 29.42 -10.06
CA CYS A 97 22.41 30.33 -10.92
C CYS A 97 23.41 29.57 -11.80
N ARG A 98 23.55 30.00 -13.05
CA ARG A 98 24.59 29.49 -13.96
C ARG A 98 25.98 29.81 -13.38
N GLY A 99 26.79 28.78 -13.15
CA GLY A 99 28.11 28.90 -12.53
C GLY A 99 28.09 29.05 -11.00
N GLY A 100 26.91 29.00 -10.37
CA GLY A 100 26.75 28.98 -8.92
C GLY A 100 27.04 27.62 -8.31
N GLY A 101 27.24 27.60 -6.99
CA GLY A 101 27.56 26.37 -6.26
C GLY A 101 26.37 25.40 -6.17
N MET A 102 26.63 24.11 -6.37
CA MET A 102 25.61 23.06 -6.20
C MET A 102 25.16 22.98 -4.73
N PHE A 103 23.86 22.81 -4.50
CA PHE A 103 23.33 22.54 -3.15
C PHE A 103 23.89 21.23 -2.59
N SER A 104 24.38 21.26 -1.34
CA SER A 104 25.03 20.12 -0.66
C SER A 104 26.13 19.45 -1.51
N PRO A 105 27.24 20.17 -1.80
CA PRO A 105 28.28 19.65 -2.68
C PRO A 105 28.95 18.42 -2.05
N THR A 106 29.29 17.41 -2.86
CA THR A 106 29.89 16.18 -2.35
C THR A 106 31.21 16.47 -1.64
N LYS A 107 31.31 16.04 -0.38
CA LYS A 107 32.50 16.24 0.48
C LYS A 107 33.32 14.96 0.63
N THR A 108 34.61 15.13 0.91
CA THR A 108 35.57 14.04 1.11
C THR A 108 35.20 13.17 2.31
N TRP A 109 34.67 13.77 3.39
CA TRP A 109 34.30 13.08 4.63
C TRP A 109 33.02 12.24 4.55
N ARG A 110 32.36 12.14 3.38
CA ARG A 110 31.29 11.16 3.18
C ARG A 110 31.81 9.79 3.60
N ARG A 111 31.03 9.03 4.38
CA ARG A 111 31.47 7.70 4.83
C ARG A 111 31.50 6.72 3.65
N TRP A 112 32.63 6.63 2.94
CA TRP A 112 32.84 5.72 1.80
C TRP A 112 33.02 4.27 2.25
N HIS A 113 33.78 4.08 3.31
CA HIS A 113 34.10 2.76 3.86
C HIS A 113 33.04 2.26 4.85
N ARG A 114 32.88 0.95 4.92
CA ARG A 114 32.06 0.23 5.90
C ARG A 114 32.91 -0.83 6.58
N ARG A 115 32.99 -0.72 7.91
CA ARG A 115 33.52 -1.80 8.75
C ARG A 115 32.48 -2.92 8.75
N VAL A 116 32.94 -4.14 8.50
CA VAL A 116 32.08 -5.32 8.43
C VAL A 116 32.71 -6.39 9.32
N ASN A 117 31.88 -7.07 10.11
CA ASN A 117 32.31 -8.08 11.07
C ASN A 117 33.08 -9.21 10.36
N VAL A 118 34.22 -9.61 10.92
CA VAL A 118 35.09 -10.65 10.38
C VAL A 118 34.38 -12.00 10.33
N THR A 119 33.58 -12.34 11.36
CA THR A 119 32.85 -13.61 11.41
C THR A 119 31.79 -13.68 10.31
N GLN A 120 31.03 -12.61 10.10
CA GLN A 120 30.06 -12.52 9.00
C GLN A 120 30.73 -12.60 7.62
N LYS A 121 31.90 -11.95 7.44
CA LYS A 121 32.69 -12.10 6.20
C LYS A 121 33.10 -13.55 5.96
N ARG A 122 33.57 -14.24 7.00
CA ARG A 122 33.98 -15.64 6.90
C ARG A 122 32.79 -16.53 6.53
N HIS A 123 31.64 -16.39 7.19
CA HIS A 123 30.42 -17.12 6.84
C HIS A 123 29.95 -16.83 5.41
N ALA A 124 30.01 -15.57 4.96
CA ALA A 124 29.66 -15.23 3.59
C ALA A 124 30.59 -15.90 2.57
N VAL A 125 31.90 -15.97 2.83
CA VAL A 125 32.84 -16.67 1.94
C VAL A 125 32.53 -18.17 1.89
N VAL A 126 32.38 -18.82 3.03
CA VAL A 126 32.10 -20.27 3.11
C VAL A 126 30.78 -20.60 2.39
N SER A 127 29.72 -19.81 2.62
CA SER A 127 28.43 -19.99 1.96
C SER A 127 28.52 -19.81 0.43
N ALA A 128 29.33 -18.85 -0.02
CA ALA A 128 29.60 -18.66 -1.44
C ALA A 128 30.39 -19.82 -2.08
N LEU A 129 31.34 -20.40 -1.33
CA LEU A 129 32.10 -21.59 -1.78
C LEU A 129 31.20 -22.82 -1.87
N ALA A 130 30.33 -23.05 -0.87
CA ALA A 130 29.35 -24.13 -0.89
C ALA A 130 28.45 -24.02 -2.13
N ALA A 131 27.98 -22.82 -2.47
CA ALA A 131 27.18 -22.61 -3.67
C ALA A 131 27.92 -22.93 -4.98
N SER A 132 29.24 -22.73 -5.02
CA SER A 132 30.08 -23.05 -6.19
C SER A 132 30.27 -24.55 -6.43
N SER A 133 30.00 -25.39 -5.42
CA SER A 133 30.04 -26.85 -5.56
C SER A 133 28.76 -27.44 -6.18
N LEU A 134 27.68 -26.66 -6.24
CA LEU A 134 26.36 -27.13 -6.68
C LEU A 134 26.09 -26.76 -8.15
N PRO A 135 25.97 -27.73 -9.07
CA PRO A 135 25.69 -27.46 -10.48
C PRO A 135 24.47 -26.56 -10.73
N PRO A 136 23.31 -26.74 -10.06
CA PRO A 136 22.14 -25.90 -10.30
C PRO A 136 22.40 -24.41 -10.06
N LEU A 137 23.16 -24.07 -9.01
CA LEU A 137 23.46 -22.68 -8.69
C LEU A 137 24.49 -22.08 -9.67
N VAL A 138 25.45 -22.88 -10.13
CA VAL A 138 26.44 -22.46 -11.12
C VAL A 138 25.79 -22.21 -12.50
N MET A 139 24.85 -23.06 -12.90
CA MET A 139 24.04 -22.87 -14.10
C MET A 139 23.09 -21.68 -13.97
N ALA A 140 22.41 -21.52 -12.83
CA ALA A 140 21.51 -20.40 -12.57
C ALA A 140 22.22 -19.03 -12.61
N ARG A 141 23.50 -18.99 -12.20
CA ARG A 141 24.35 -17.80 -12.36
C ARG A 141 24.68 -17.48 -13.82
N GLY A 142 24.52 -18.46 -14.71
CA GLY A 142 24.67 -18.33 -16.16
C GLY A 142 26.00 -18.81 -16.72
N HIS A 143 26.77 -19.62 -15.98
CA HIS A 143 27.96 -20.30 -16.53
C HIS A 143 27.55 -21.46 -17.46
N ARG A 144 28.35 -21.70 -18.51
CA ARG A 144 28.18 -22.85 -19.42
C ARG A 144 29.06 -24.00 -18.93
N ILE A 145 28.46 -24.95 -18.22
CA ILE A 145 29.15 -26.09 -17.61
C ILE A 145 28.68 -27.44 -18.16
N GLY A 146 28.03 -27.48 -19.33
CA GLY A 146 27.44 -28.71 -19.89
C GLY A 146 28.47 -29.80 -20.19
N GLN A 147 29.71 -29.42 -20.53
CA GLN A 147 30.81 -30.34 -20.84
C GLN A 147 31.71 -30.65 -19.64
N VAL A 148 31.45 -30.04 -18.47
CA VAL A 148 32.28 -30.23 -17.27
C VAL A 148 31.87 -31.51 -16.55
N ALA A 149 32.83 -32.40 -16.30
CA ALA A 149 32.55 -33.75 -15.79
C ALA A 149 32.00 -33.78 -14.34
N GLU A 150 32.51 -32.93 -13.44
CA GLU A 150 32.12 -32.91 -12.03
C GLU A 150 32.21 -31.49 -11.44
N LEU A 151 31.35 -31.20 -10.46
CA LEU A 151 31.47 -30.06 -9.55
C LEU A 151 31.44 -30.56 -8.10
N PRO A 152 32.31 -30.05 -7.21
CA PRO A 152 33.39 -29.08 -7.45
C PRO A 152 34.51 -29.67 -8.31
N LEU A 153 35.01 -28.90 -9.27
CA LEU A 153 36.05 -29.38 -10.18
C LEU A 153 37.44 -29.25 -9.53
N VAL A 154 38.12 -30.40 -9.35
CA VAL A 154 39.47 -30.47 -8.79
C VAL A 154 40.44 -31.02 -9.85
N VAL A 155 41.55 -30.33 -10.02
CA VAL A 155 42.58 -30.61 -11.03
C VAL A 155 43.92 -30.87 -10.33
N SER A 156 44.76 -31.71 -10.92
CA SER A 156 46.11 -32.01 -10.42
C SER A 156 46.97 -30.75 -10.23
N ASP A 157 47.90 -30.79 -9.26
CA ASP A 157 48.81 -29.67 -8.95
C ASP A 157 49.77 -29.31 -10.08
N SER A 158 49.87 -30.14 -11.13
CA SER A 158 50.57 -29.83 -12.39
C SER A 158 50.02 -28.58 -13.11
N LEU A 159 48.82 -28.10 -12.74
CA LEU A 159 48.31 -26.82 -13.21
C LEU A 159 49.08 -25.62 -12.63
N GLU A 160 49.67 -25.76 -11.44
CA GLU A 160 50.37 -24.66 -10.74
C GLU A 160 51.68 -24.26 -11.43
N SER A 161 52.34 -25.22 -12.08
CA SER A 161 53.64 -25.05 -12.77
C SER A 161 53.52 -24.52 -14.22
N GLN A 162 52.30 -24.33 -14.72
CA GLN A 162 52.09 -23.83 -16.09
C GLN A 162 52.45 -22.35 -16.19
N THR A 163 53.35 -22.01 -17.12
CA THR A 163 53.85 -20.62 -17.31
C THR A 163 53.28 -19.95 -18.55
N LYS A 164 52.91 -20.72 -19.60
CA LYS A 164 52.43 -20.18 -20.88
C LYS A 164 50.91 -20.10 -20.93
N THR A 165 50.40 -18.96 -21.38
CA THR A 165 48.95 -18.72 -21.58
C THR A 165 48.33 -19.71 -22.58
N LYS A 166 49.07 -20.07 -23.64
CA LYS A 166 48.61 -21.04 -24.66
C LYS A 166 48.28 -22.39 -24.04
N GLN A 167 49.21 -22.93 -23.24
CA GLN A 167 49.04 -24.21 -22.52
C GLN A 167 47.85 -24.14 -21.55
N ALA A 168 47.73 -23.04 -20.81
CA ALA A 168 46.60 -22.82 -19.90
C ALA A 168 45.23 -22.82 -20.61
N VAL A 169 45.12 -22.20 -21.80
CA VAL A 169 43.88 -22.22 -22.60
C VAL A 169 43.59 -23.62 -23.13
N GLU A 170 44.61 -24.36 -23.59
CA GLU A 170 44.46 -25.75 -24.05
C GLU A 170 43.95 -26.66 -22.93
N ILE A 171 44.50 -26.54 -21.72
CA ILE A 171 44.04 -27.28 -20.54
C ILE A 171 42.57 -26.95 -20.21
N LEU A 172 42.20 -25.66 -20.16
CA LEU A 172 40.82 -25.26 -19.89
C LEU A 172 39.83 -25.77 -20.96
N LYS A 173 40.23 -25.81 -22.23
CA LYS A 173 39.42 -26.40 -23.30
C LYS A 173 39.23 -27.90 -23.10
N LYS A 174 40.31 -28.62 -22.79
CA LYS A 174 40.28 -30.06 -22.52
C LYS A 174 39.37 -30.40 -21.34
N ILE A 175 39.39 -29.59 -20.28
CA ILE A 175 38.53 -29.73 -19.08
C ILE A 175 37.02 -29.52 -19.39
N GLY A 176 36.67 -29.02 -20.57
CA GLY A 176 35.26 -28.76 -20.96
C GLY A 176 34.82 -27.32 -20.72
N CYS A 177 35.74 -26.37 -20.55
CA CYS A 177 35.41 -24.95 -20.35
C CYS A 177 35.30 -24.15 -21.68
N THR A 178 35.26 -24.83 -22.83
CA THR A 178 35.31 -24.20 -24.15
C THR A 178 34.15 -23.23 -24.37
N GLU A 179 32.92 -23.66 -24.10
CA GLU A 179 31.72 -22.81 -24.25
C GLU A 179 31.73 -21.61 -23.29
N GLU A 180 32.21 -21.81 -22.07
CA GLU A 180 32.29 -20.75 -21.06
C GLU A 180 33.33 -19.69 -21.44
N LEU A 181 34.49 -20.10 -21.94
CA LEU A 181 35.52 -19.19 -22.45
C LEU A 181 35.00 -18.40 -23.65
N GLN A 182 34.33 -19.07 -24.59
CA GLN A 182 33.75 -18.41 -25.77
C GLN A 182 32.70 -17.36 -25.35
N ARG A 183 31.79 -17.71 -24.43
CA ARG A 183 30.78 -16.80 -23.87
C ARG A 183 31.41 -15.53 -23.28
N VAL A 184 32.54 -15.66 -22.60
CA VAL A 184 33.22 -14.51 -21.99
C VAL A 184 33.90 -13.64 -23.05
N ILE A 185 34.56 -14.26 -24.04
CA ILE A 185 35.18 -13.56 -25.17
C ILE A 185 34.14 -12.72 -25.92
N ASP A 186 33.01 -13.33 -26.29
CA ASP A 186 31.93 -12.67 -27.05
C ASP A 186 31.24 -11.55 -26.25
N SER A 187 31.26 -11.67 -24.92
CA SER A 187 30.62 -10.69 -24.04
C SER A 187 31.41 -9.37 -23.90
N LYS A 188 32.64 -9.30 -24.44
CA LYS A 188 33.48 -8.10 -24.32
C LYS A 188 32.94 -6.99 -25.23
N LYS A 189 32.10 -6.12 -24.65
CA LYS A 189 31.49 -4.98 -25.35
C LYS A 189 31.97 -3.65 -24.79
N VAL A 190 31.88 -2.60 -25.61
CA VAL A 190 32.13 -1.22 -25.18
C VAL A 190 31.00 -0.79 -24.24
N ARG A 191 31.35 -0.26 -23.07
CA ARG A 191 30.41 0.17 -22.02
C ARG A 191 29.58 1.37 -22.50
N ALA A 192 28.27 1.35 -22.26
CA ALA A 192 27.43 2.52 -22.49
C ALA A 192 27.70 3.67 -21.49
N GLY A 193 27.47 4.92 -21.94
CA GLY A 193 27.55 6.13 -21.12
C GLY A 193 28.98 6.62 -20.77
N LYS A 194 29.05 7.53 -19.79
CA LYS A 194 30.28 8.27 -19.38
C LYS A 194 31.41 7.39 -18.81
N GLY A 195 31.16 6.10 -18.60
CA GLY A 195 32.18 5.15 -18.16
C GLY A 195 33.32 4.99 -19.16
N LYS A 196 33.05 5.15 -20.47
CA LYS A 196 34.05 5.03 -21.53
C LYS A 196 35.22 5.99 -21.35
N MET A 197 34.93 7.21 -20.93
CA MET A 197 35.91 8.29 -20.70
C MET A 197 36.70 8.13 -19.40
N ARG A 198 36.35 7.18 -18.52
CA ARG A 198 36.92 7.04 -17.17
C ARG A 198 37.69 5.72 -17.00
N ASN A 199 38.50 5.34 -17.99
CA ASN A 199 39.30 4.10 -18.02
C ASN A 199 38.47 2.82 -17.79
N ARG A 200 37.20 2.85 -18.23
CA ARG A 200 36.21 1.80 -18.03
C ARG A 200 35.51 1.43 -19.34
N ARG A 201 36.25 1.53 -20.45
CA ARG A 201 35.78 1.37 -21.85
C ARG A 201 35.12 0.03 -22.11
N TYR A 202 35.66 -1.07 -21.62
CA TYR A 202 35.10 -2.40 -21.87
C TYR A 202 34.40 -2.98 -20.64
N THR A 203 33.35 -3.75 -20.89
CA THR A 203 32.73 -4.67 -19.93
C THR A 203 32.77 -6.08 -20.48
N MET A 204 33.04 -7.04 -19.61
CA MET A 204 33.02 -8.47 -19.94
C MET A 204 32.35 -9.24 -18.80
N ARG A 205 31.79 -10.40 -19.11
CA ARG A 205 31.28 -11.34 -18.10
C ARG A 205 32.43 -11.95 -17.30
N ARG A 206 32.10 -12.51 -16.13
CA ARG A 206 33.08 -13.22 -15.29
C ARG A 206 33.03 -14.70 -15.63
N GLY A 207 34.18 -15.26 -15.99
CA GLY A 207 34.38 -16.68 -16.26
C GLY A 207 34.87 -17.45 -15.02
N PRO A 208 35.59 -18.57 -15.23
CA PRO A 208 36.05 -19.42 -14.13
C PRO A 208 36.99 -18.68 -13.18
N LEU A 209 36.95 -19.09 -11.92
CA LEU A 209 37.92 -18.69 -10.89
C LEU A 209 38.85 -19.88 -10.63
N VAL A 210 40.13 -19.74 -10.92
CA VAL A 210 41.14 -20.76 -10.63
C VAL A 210 41.72 -20.50 -9.24
N VAL A 211 41.57 -21.47 -8.34
CA VAL A 211 42.06 -21.39 -6.97
C VAL A 211 43.24 -22.34 -6.78
N TYR A 212 44.36 -21.77 -6.36
CA TYR A 212 45.65 -22.47 -6.22
C TYR A 212 46.21 -22.36 -4.80
N ASN A 213 47.13 -23.26 -4.45
CA ASN A 213 47.85 -23.22 -3.18
C ASN A 213 49.05 -22.27 -3.28
N GLU A 214 49.99 -22.57 -4.18
CA GLU A 214 51.24 -21.81 -4.37
C GLU A 214 51.37 -21.29 -5.81
N ASP A 215 52.07 -20.17 -5.99
CA ASP A 215 52.21 -19.53 -7.31
C ASP A 215 53.54 -19.96 -7.96
N ASN A 216 53.50 -21.03 -8.74
CA ASN A 216 54.65 -21.55 -9.52
C ASN A 216 54.61 -21.11 -11.00
N GLY A 217 53.83 -20.07 -11.33
CA GLY A 217 53.65 -19.57 -12.70
C GLY A 217 52.19 -19.43 -13.12
N ILE A 218 51.27 -20.09 -12.41
CA ILE A 218 49.83 -20.11 -12.72
C ILE A 218 49.21 -18.72 -12.81
N VAL A 219 49.59 -17.78 -11.95
CA VAL A 219 49.03 -16.41 -12.00
C VAL A 219 49.44 -15.73 -13.30
N ARG A 220 50.67 -15.93 -13.76
CA ARG A 220 51.16 -15.36 -15.02
C ARG A 220 50.47 -16.01 -16.22
N ALA A 221 50.29 -17.33 -16.20
CA ALA A 221 49.64 -18.06 -17.29
C ALA A 221 48.14 -17.74 -17.43
N MET A 222 47.42 -17.53 -16.32
CA MET A 222 45.96 -17.38 -16.34
C MET A 222 45.47 -15.91 -16.39
N ARG A 223 46.30 -14.93 -15.97
CA ARG A 223 45.87 -13.52 -15.81
C ARG A 223 45.36 -12.86 -17.09
N ASN A 224 45.91 -13.24 -18.25
CA ASN A 224 45.57 -12.59 -19.53
C ASN A 224 44.41 -13.27 -20.27
N ILE A 225 43.88 -14.38 -19.76
CA ILE A 225 42.75 -15.05 -20.37
C ILE A 225 41.47 -14.24 -20.06
N PRO A 226 40.65 -13.87 -21.07
CA PRO A 226 39.46 -13.06 -20.86
C PRO A 226 38.51 -13.63 -19.79
N GLY A 227 38.24 -12.81 -18.76
CA GLY A 227 37.33 -13.08 -17.65
C GLY A 227 37.68 -14.26 -16.73
N VAL A 228 38.82 -14.92 -16.92
CA VAL A 228 39.40 -15.85 -15.93
C VAL A 228 40.07 -15.05 -14.83
N GLU A 229 39.86 -15.46 -13.58
CA GLU A 229 40.55 -14.86 -12.43
C GLU A 229 41.25 -15.93 -11.62
N THR A 230 42.34 -15.55 -10.94
CA THR A 230 43.04 -16.44 -10.02
C THR A 230 42.90 -15.95 -8.57
N ALA A 231 42.92 -16.88 -7.61
CA ALA A 231 42.98 -16.58 -6.20
C ALA A 231 43.77 -17.64 -5.42
N CYS A 232 44.54 -17.23 -4.43
CA CYS A 232 45.18 -18.15 -3.50
C CYS A 232 44.17 -18.56 -2.40
N VAL A 233 44.17 -19.82 -1.98
CA VAL A 233 43.25 -20.35 -0.95
C VAL A 233 43.31 -19.58 0.37
N THR A 234 44.49 -19.18 0.78
CA THR A 234 44.69 -18.44 2.05
C THR A 234 44.06 -17.06 2.04
N ARG A 235 43.93 -16.46 0.85
CA ARG A 235 43.48 -15.07 0.62
C ARG A 235 42.22 -15.01 -0.26
N LEU A 236 41.29 -15.93 -0.05
CA LEU A 236 40.01 -15.95 -0.76
C LEU A 236 39.17 -14.69 -0.47
N ASN A 237 38.75 -14.03 -1.55
CA ASN A 237 37.99 -12.80 -1.50
C ASN A 237 36.54 -13.03 -1.94
N LEU A 238 35.57 -12.63 -1.10
CA LEU A 238 34.15 -12.70 -1.42
C LEU A 238 33.79 -12.01 -2.74
N LEU A 239 34.44 -10.89 -3.08
CA LEU A 239 34.15 -10.18 -4.33
C LEU A 239 34.53 -10.97 -5.59
N LYS A 240 35.49 -11.90 -5.47
CA LYS A 240 35.87 -12.82 -6.55
C LYS A 240 34.98 -14.06 -6.54
N VAL A 241 34.71 -14.64 -5.37
CA VAL A 241 33.88 -15.85 -5.25
C VAL A 241 32.42 -15.59 -5.61
N ALA A 242 31.85 -14.44 -5.18
CA ALA A 242 30.48 -14.04 -5.45
C ALA A 242 30.41 -12.64 -6.11
N PRO A 243 30.80 -12.49 -7.39
CA PRO A 243 30.78 -11.20 -8.07
C PRO A 243 29.34 -10.67 -8.15
N GLY A 244 29.14 -9.42 -7.71
CA GLY A 244 27.81 -8.81 -7.68
C GLY A 244 26.92 -9.29 -6.54
N GLY A 245 27.46 -10.07 -5.59
CA GLY A 245 26.69 -10.67 -4.49
C GLY A 245 25.82 -11.84 -4.94
N THR A 246 26.11 -12.40 -6.11
CA THR A 246 25.45 -13.60 -6.66
C THR A 246 26.25 -14.85 -6.30
N LEU A 247 25.57 -15.87 -5.79
CA LEU A 247 26.15 -17.17 -5.44
C LEU A 247 26.42 -18.02 -6.70
N GLY A 248 27.28 -19.03 -6.58
CA GLY A 248 27.46 -20.06 -7.61
C GLY A 248 28.39 -19.63 -8.75
N ARG A 249 29.56 -19.05 -8.46
CA ARG A 249 30.58 -18.87 -9.51
C ARG A 249 31.22 -20.22 -9.84
N PHE A 250 31.54 -20.47 -11.11
CA PHE A 250 32.32 -21.64 -11.49
C PHE A 250 33.77 -21.51 -10.98
N ILE A 251 34.22 -22.44 -10.14
CA ILE A 251 35.55 -22.45 -9.51
C ILE A 251 36.27 -23.74 -9.89
N ILE A 252 37.54 -23.60 -10.29
CA ILE A 252 38.46 -24.70 -10.57
C ILE A 252 39.48 -24.73 -9.42
N TRP A 253 39.64 -25.87 -8.78
CA TRP A 253 40.55 -26.05 -7.64
C TRP A 253 41.78 -26.85 -8.06
N THR A 254 42.96 -26.49 -7.57
CA THR A 254 44.10 -27.41 -7.54
C THR A 254 43.96 -28.39 -6.37
N GLU A 255 44.58 -29.56 -6.47
CA GLU A 255 44.48 -30.61 -5.45
C GLU A 255 45.00 -30.10 -4.09
N GLY A 256 46.18 -29.47 -4.07
CA GLY A 256 46.77 -28.86 -2.89
C GLY A 256 45.89 -27.74 -2.32
N ALA A 257 45.25 -26.94 -3.19
CA ALA A 257 44.31 -25.92 -2.76
C ALA A 257 43.07 -26.52 -2.06
N PHE A 258 42.55 -27.62 -2.61
CA PHE A 258 41.36 -28.29 -2.09
C PHE A 258 41.61 -28.91 -0.72
N LYS A 259 42.77 -29.57 -0.52
CA LYS A 259 43.19 -30.12 0.78
C LYS A 259 43.35 -29.03 1.84
N LYS A 260 44.03 -27.93 1.49
CA LYS A 260 44.29 -26.80 2.40
C LYS A 260 43.03 -26.05 2.85
N MET A 261 41.91 -26.20 2.14
CA MET A 261 40.63 -25.62 2.54
C MET A 261 40.15 -26.14 3.90
N ASN A 262 40.39 -27.43 4.19
CA ASN A 262 39.96 -28.04 5.45
C ASN A 262 40.78 -27.49 6.64
N GLU A 263 42.08 -27.26 6.45
CA GLU A 263 42.94 -26.58 7.44
C GLU A 263 42.53 -25.12 7.66
N MET A 264 42.01 -24.45 6.62
CA MET A 264 41.62 -23.04 6.70
C MET A 264 40.32 -22.81 7.47
N TYR A 265 39.35 -23.71 7.35
CA TYR A 265 37.99 -23.52 7.88
C TYR A 265 37.58 -24.54 8.94
N GLY A 266 38.36 -25.60 9.15
CA GLY A 266 38.06 -26.65 10.12
C GLY A 266 36.89 -27.53 9.69
N THR A 267 36.37 -28.30 10.65
CA THR A 267 35.19 -29.14 10.46
C THR A 267 33.99 -28.59 11.22
N LEU A 268 32.83 -29.24 11.13
CA LEU A 268 31.65 -28.87 11.94
C LEU A 268 31.85 -29.14 13.44
N LYS A 269 32.70 -30.12 13.78
CA LYS A 269 32.97 -30.56 15.17
C LYS A 269 34.22 -29.90 15.77
N SER A 270 35.26 -29.70 14.97
CA SER A 270 36.52 -29.08 15.38
C SER A 270 36.68 -27.67 14.80
N GLY A 271 37.14 -26.74 15.62
CA GLY A 271 37.45 -25.37 15.19
C GLY A 271 38.54 -25.32 14.11
N ALA A 272 38.58 -24.22 13.36
CA ALA A 272 39.53 -24.03 12.27
C ALA A 272 40.98 -23.82 12.79
N PRO A 273 41.96 -24.64 12.38
CA PRO A 273 43.33 -24.50 12.89
C PRO A 273 44.01 -23.20 12.42
N MET A 274 43.85 -22.79 11.16
CA MET A 274 44.45 -21.52 10.69
C MET A 274 43.64 -20.28 11.09
N LYS A 275 42.32 -20.40 11.28
CA LYS A 275 41.46 -19.28 11.67
C LYS A 275 41.09 -19.40 13.15
N LYS A 276 41.99 -18.91 14.02
CA LYS A 276 41.80 -18.92 15.48
C LYS A 276 40.40 -18.45 15.88
N GLY A 277 39.73 -19.28 16.70
CA GLY A 277 38.39 -19.01 17.24
C GLY A 277 37.24 -19.08 16.23
N TYR A 278 37.46 -19.57 15.01
CA TYR A 278 36.41 -19.71 14.00
C TYR A 278 35.82 -21.12 13.95
N HIS A 279 34.50 -21.18 13.86
CA HIS A 279 33.74 -22.39 13.59
C HIS A 279 32.85 -22.19 12.35
N LEU A 280 32.58 -23.28 11.63
CA LEU A 280 31.64 -23.27 10.52
C LEU A 280 30.23 -22.91 11.01
N PRO A 281 29.44 -22.17 10.21
CA PRO A 281 28.07 -21.81 10.58
C PRO A 281 27.20 -23.07 10.60
N ARG A 282 26.44 -23.26 11.68
CA ARG A 282 25.43 -24.31 11.78
C ARG A 282 24.15 -23.86 11.07
N ALA A 283 23.54 -24.77 10.32
CA ALA A 283 22.24 -24.54 9.71
C ALA A 283 21.14 -24.57 10.79
N GLN A 284 20.04 -23.83 10.57
CA GLN A 284 18.87 -23.92 11.45
C GLN A 284 18.14 -25.25 11.32
N MET A 285 18.17 -25.84 10.11
CA MET A 285 17.64 -27.16 9.82
C MET A 285 18.78 -28.10 9.44
N GLU A 286 18.81 -29.30 10.00
CA GLU A 286 19.78 -30.34 9.60
C GLU A 286 19.46 -30.88 8.21
N ASN A 287 18.18 -31.12 7.91
CA ASN A 287 17.70 -31.43 6.57
C ASN A 287 16.90 -30.28 5.94
N ALA A 288 17.30 -29.86 4.73
CA ALA A 288 16.68 -28.75 4.01
C ALA A 288 15.62 -29.24 3.01
N ASP A 289 15.56 -30.54 2.73
CA ASP A 289 14.54 -31.14 1.89
C ASP A 289 13.24 -31.32 2.68
N ILE A 290 12.41 -30.27 2.62
CA ILE A 290 11.11 -30.23 3.28
C ILE A 290 10.17 -31.28 2.67
N ALA A 291 10.25 -31.52 1.35
CA ALA A 291 9.39 -32.50 0.69
C ALA A 291 9.67 -33.90 1.22
N ARG A 292 10.93 -34.28 1.41
CA ARG A 292 11.30 -35.55 2.04
C ARG A 292 10.78 -35.67 3.47
N ILE A 293 10.85 -34.60 4.27
CA ILE A 293 10.33 -34.60 5.65
C ILE A 293 8.80 -34.75 5.63
N ILE A 294 8.10 -33.99 4.79
CA ILE A 294 6.64 -34.06 4.66
C ILE A 294 6.20 -35.45 4.19
N ASN A 295 6.91 -36.05 3.24
CA ASN A 295 6.58 -37.36 2.68
C ASN A 295 7.10 -38.55 3.51
N SER A 296 7.72 -38.30 4.67
CA SER A 296 8.13 -39.36 5.57
C SER A 296 6.92 -40.11 6.15
N SER A 297 7.07 -41.40 6.41
CA SER A 297 6.03 -42.25 7.01
C SER A 297 5.50 -41.69 8.34
N GLU A 298 6.39 -41.09 9.11
CA GLU A 298 6.15 -40.51 10.43
C GLU A 298 5.22 -39.30 10.34
N VAL A 299 5.39 -38.46 9.31
CA VAL A 299 4.52 -37.30 9.07
C VAL A 299 3.23 -37.73 8.38
N GLN A 300 3.32 -38.56 7.33
CA GLN A 300 2.15 -38.98 6.55
C GLN A 300 1.16 -39.82 7.35
N SER A 301 1.61 -40.63 8.32
CA SER A 301 0.72 -41.42 9.18
C SER A 301 -0.13 -40.57 10.13
N VAL A 302 0.33 -39.37 10.49
CA VAL A 302 -0.37 -38.44 11.39
C VAL A 302 -1.21 -37.42 10.62
N LEU A 303 -0.88 -37.15 9.35
CA LEU A 303 -1.60 -36.19 8.52
C LEU A 303 -3.03 -36.67 8.24
N ARG A 304 -3.99 -35.76 8.45
CA ARG A 304 -5.39 -35.99 8.10
C ARG A 304 -5.55 -36.09 6.58
N PRO A 305 -6.52 -36.88 6.08
CA PRO A 305 -6.81 -36.93 4.66
C PRO A 305 -7.12 -35.53 4.13
N LYS A 306 -6.68 -35.26 2.90
CA LYS A 306 -6.92 -33.99 2.23
C LYS A 306 -8.43 -33.75 2.13
N LEU A 307 -8.89 -32.64 2.72
CA LEU A 307 -10.28 -32.21 2.57
C LEU A 307 -10.54 -31.84 1.10
N GLU A 308 -11.67 -32.31 0.55
CA GLU A 308 -12.11 -31.89 -0.76
C GLU A 308 -12.32 -30.38 -0.76
N ALA A 309 -11.79 -29.70 -1.78
CA ALA A 309 -12.09 -28.29 -1.97
C ALA A 309 -13.62 -28.14 -2.11
N PRO A 310 -14.22 -27.08 -1.54
CA PRO A 310 -15.64 -26.86 -1.67
C PRO A 310 -16.02 -26.86 -3.16
N LYS A 311 -17.01 -27.68 -3.53
CA LYS A 311 -17.48 -27.77 -4.91
C LYS A 311 -17.82 -26.36 -5.38
N LYS A 312 -17.20 -25.92 -6.48
CA LYS A 312 -17.62 -24.71 -7.17
C LYS A 312 -19.02 -24.97 -7.72
N PHE A 313 -20.03 -24.47 -7.02
CA PHE A 313 -21.41 -24.62 -7.47
C PHE A 313 -21.57 -23.92 -8.82
N ALA A 314 -22.16 -24.61 -9.79
CA ALA A 314 -22.60 -23.99 -11.03
C ALA A 314 -23.58 -22.85 -10.74
N LEU A 315 -23.76 -21.94 -11.71
CA LEU A 315 -24.74 -20.84 -11.64
C LEU A 315 -26.09 -21.39 -11.14
N LYS A 316 -26.61 -20.80 -10.06
CA LYS A 316 -27.92 -21.17 -9.51
C LYS A 316 -28.99 -20.88 -10.56
N GLN A 317 -29.59 -21.93 -11.10
CA GLN A 317 -30.68 -21.80 -12.08
C GLN A 317 -31.97 -21.41 -11.35
N ASN A 318 -32.70 -20.44 -11.90
CA ASN A 318 -33.97 -19.99 -11.33
C ASN A 318 -35.05 -21.05 -11.56
N ALA A 319 -35.56 -21.64 -10.48
CA ALA A 319 -36.59 -22.68 -10.51
C ALA A 319 -37.91 -22.21 -11.15
N LEU A 320 -38.37 -20.99 -10.87
CA LEU A 320 -39.66 -20.51 -11.38
C LEU A 320 -39.64 -20.25 -12.90
N ARG A 321 -38.46 -19.95 -13.45
CA ARG A 321 -38.26 -19.75 -14.89
C ARG A 321 -37.85 -21.04 -15.61
N ASN A 322 -37.04 -21.88 -14.98
CA ASN A 322 -36.60 -23.15 -15.55
C ASN A 322 -37.46 -24.30 -15.05
N LEU A 323 -38.37 -24.75 -15.91
CA LEU A 323 -39.34 -25.80 -15.60
C LEU A 323 -38.68 -27.09 -15.11
N SER A 324 -37.56 -27.51 -15.71
CA SER A 324 -36.84 -28.73 -15.29
C SER A 324 -36.30 -28.63 -13.87
N VAL A 325 -35.93 -27.42 -13.43
CA VAL A 325 -35.46 -27.16 -12.07
C VAL A 325 -36.65 -27.06 -11.11
N MET A 326 -37.77 -26.47 -11.54
CA MET A 326 -39.01 -26.47 -10.75
C MET A 326 -39.55 -27.88 -10.53
N GLU A 327 -39.53 -28.73 -11.56
CA GLU A 327 -40.02 -30.11 -11.48
C GLU A 327 -39.09 -30.98 -10.61
N LYS A 328 -37.77 -30.74 -10.65
CA LYS A 328 -36.83 -31.38 -9.71
C LYS A 328 -37.04 -30.93 -8.26
N LEU A 329 -37.42 -29.67 -8.04
CA LEU A 329 -37.63 -29.11 -6.69
C LEU A 329 -39.03 -29.41 -6.15
N ASN A 330 -40.04 -29.43 -7.02
CA ASN A 330 -41.43 -29.72 -6.69
C ASN A 330 -42.05 -30.58 -7.81
N PRO A 331 -42.05 -31.91 -7.65
CA PRO A 331 -42.62 -32.81 -8.65
C PRO A 331 -44.13 -32.59 -8.87
N ALA A 332 -44.87 -32.11 -7.87
CA ALA A 332 -46.31 -31.83 -7.97
C ALA A 332 -46.64 -30.55 -8.80
N PHE A 333 -45.63 -29.74 -9.14
CA PHE A 333 -45.82 -28.52 -9.92
C PHE A 333 -46.34 -28.81 -11.34
N ALA A 334 -45.91 -29.93 -11.94
CA ALA A 334 -46.35 -30.34 -13.27
C ALA A 334 -47.87 -30.62 -13.29
N GLU A 335 -48.35 -31.36 -12.30
CA GLU A 335 -49.77 -31.73 -12.15
C GLU A 335 -50.65 -30.49 -11.83
N ALA A 336 -50.22 -29.65 -10.89
CA ALA A 336 -50.94 -28.44 -10.52
C ALA A 336 -51.07 -27.45 -11.69
N ARG A 337 -50.04 -27.36 -12.54
CA ARG A 337 -50.07 -26.51 -13.74
C ARG A 337 -51.02 -27.06 -14.81
N ALA A 338 -51.06 -28.37 -15.00
CA ALA A 338 -52.01 -29.01 -15.89
C ALA A 338 -53.46 -28.75 -15.42
N ALA A 339 -53.73 -28.91 -14.12
CA ALA A 339 -55.04 -28.62 -13.53
C ALA A 339 -55.45 -27.15 -13.69
N ARG A 340 -54.50 -26.21 -13.55
CA ARG A 340 -54.78 -24.77 -13.66
C ARG A 340 -55.07 -24.32 -15.10
N LYS A 341 -54.48 -24.98 -16.11
CA LYS A 341 -54.82 -24.76 -17.53
C LYS A 341 -56.23 -25.27 -17.88
N ALA A 342 -56.75 -26.26 -17.16
CA ALA A 342 -58.05 -26.86 -17.42
C ALA A 342 -59.25 -26.08 -16.84
N ALA A 343 -59.04 -25.01 -16.05
CA ALA A 343 -60.13 -24.28 -15.38
C ALA A 343 -60.67 -23.08 -16.21
N PRO A 344 -62.00 -22.96 -16.46
CA PRO A 344 -62.57 -21.86 -17.24
C PRO A 344 -62.77 -20.57 -16.42
N ALA A 345 -62.30 -19.42 -16.95
CA ALA A 345 -62.14 -18.16 -16.21
C ALA A 345 -63.36 -17.19 -16.21
N SER A 346 -64.41 -17.40 -17.01
CA SER A 346 -65.40 -16.33 -17.28
C SER A 346 -66.71 -16.39 -16.48
N GLY A 347 -67.08 -17.52 -15.86
CA GLY A 347 -68.43 -17.71 -15.30
C GLY A 347 -68.67 -17.13 -13.89
N LYS A 348 -67.65 -17.05 -13.03
CA LYS A 348 -67.84 -16.79 -11.58
C LYS A 348 -67.74 -15.31 -11.15
N ARG A 349 -67.38 -14.39 -12.05
CA ARG A 349 -67.15 -12.97 -11.71
C ARG A 349 -68.45 -12.22 -11.36
N LYS A 350 -69.53 -12.47 -12.11
CA LYS A 350 -70.84 -11.82 -11.87
C LYS A 350 -71.46 -12.22 -10.51
N ALA A 351 -71.29 -13.48 -10.11
CA ALA A 351 -71.76 -13.97 -8.81
C ALA A 351 -70.99 -13.31 -7.64
N ARG A 352 -69.69 -13.06 -7.82
CA ARG A 352 -68.83 -12.41 -6.82
C ARG A 352 -69.13 -10.92 -6.65
N GLU A 353 -69.41 -10.22 -7.76
CA GLU A 353 -69.81 -8.80 -7.75
C GLU A 353 -71.18 -8.59 -7.09
N ALA A 354 -72.13 -9.51 -7.27
CA ALA A 354 -73.43 -9.47 -6.61
C ALA A 354 -73.29 -9.62 -5.08
N ALA A 355 -72.50 -10.60 -4.62
CA ALA A 355 -72.23 -10.81 -3.20
C ALA A 355 -71.53 -9.61 -2.54
N SER A 356 -70.61 -8.96 -3.26
CA SER A 356 -69.92 -7.76 -2.76
C SER A 356 -70.85 -6.55 -2.60
N LYS A 357 -71.85 -6.37 -3.48
CA LYS A 357 -72.83 -5.28 -3.39
C LYS A 357 -73.77 -5.44 -2.19
N GLU A 358 -74.14 -6.67 -1.87
CA GLU A 358 -75.00 -6.97 -0.72
C GLU A 358 -74.27 -6.71 0.61
N HIS A 359 -73.00 -7.13 0.70
CA HIS A 359 -72.13 -6.84 1.84
C HIS A 359 -71.99 -5.33 2.09
N ASN A 360 -71.75 -4.53 1.04
CA ASN A 360 -71.56 -3.09 1.17
C ASN A 360 -72.85 -2.34 1.59
N LYS A 361 -74.03 -2.86 1.25
CA LYS A 361 -75.31 -2.25 1.66
C LYS A 361 -75.60 -2.45 3.16
N LYS A 362 -75.15 -3.57 3.74
CA LYS A 362 -75.34 -3.89 5.17
C LYS A 362 -74.48 -3.02 6.11
N HIS A 363 -73.29 -2.60 5.69
CA HIS A 363 -72.34 -1.90 6.56
C HIS A 363 -72.41 -0.36 6.51
N LYS A 364 -73.27 0.24 5.67
CA LYS A 364 -73.37 1.70 5.49
C LYS A 364 -73.89 2.48 6.72
N ARG A 365 -74.63 1.83 7.63
CA ARG A 365 -75.15 2.47 8.88
C ARG A 365 -74.09 2.60 10.00
N GLY A 366 -72.95 1.90 9.89
CA GLY A 366 -71.86 1.98 10.87
C GLY A 366 -71.05 3.29 10.76
N GLU A 367 -70.95 3.86 9.57
CA GLU A 367 -70.17 5.08 9.32
C GLU A 367 -70.84 6.34 9.93
N ASP A 368 -72.18 6.47 9.82
CA ASP A 368 -72.92 7.59 10.43
C ASP A 368 -72.89 7.59 11.96
N THR A 369 -72.84 6.40 12.58
CA THR A 369 -72.77 6.26 14.04
C THR A 369 -71.37 6.54 14.59
N PHE A 370 -70.33 6.29 13.78
CA PHE A 370 -68.95 6.65 14.07
C PHE A 370 -68.74 8.18 14.05
N TYR A 371 -69.21 8.87 13.00
CA TYR A 371 -69.09 10.33 12.89
C TYR A 371 -69.86 11.10 13.97
N LYS A 372 -71.06 10.62 14.36
CA LYS A 372 -71.82 11.23 15.48
C LYS A 372 -71.14 11.05 16.84
N LYS A 373 -70.48 9.92 17.07
CA LYS A 373 -69.67 9.70 18.28
C LYS A 373 -68.43 10.60 18.31
N LEU A 374 -67.79 10.78 17.15
CA LEU A 374 -66.63 11.65 17.00
C LEU A 374 -66.96 13.11 17.31
N MET A 375 -68.04 13.65 16.72
CA MET A 375 -68.46 15.06 16.94
C MET A 375 -68.85 15.34 18.40
N LYS A 376 -69.53 14.40 19.06
CA LYS A 376 -69.93 14.53 20.46
C LYS A 376 -68.73 14.51 21.44
N ALA A 377 -67.63 13.89 21.05
CA ALA A 377 -66.39 13.88 21.82
C ALA A 377 -65.63 15.22 21.74
N PHE A 378 -65.72 15.92 20.61
CA PHE A 378 -65.13 17.26 20.45
C PHE A 378 -65.90 18.34 21.23
N GLU A 379 -67.24 18.27 21.27
CA GLU A 379 -68.06 19.19 22.08
C GLU A 379 -67.86 19.03 23.59
N ALA A 380 -67.57 17.82 24.07
CA ALA A 380 -67.25 17.56 25.47
C ALA A 380 -65.88 18.14 25.87
N LYS A 381 -64.86 18.00 25.01
CA LYS A 381 -63.53 18.59 25.24
C LYS A 381 -63.52 20.13 25.19
N ALA A 382 -64.39 20.74 24.38
CA ALA A 382 -64.50 22.20 24.33
C ALA A 382 -65.06 22.79 25.65
N LYS A 383 -65.93 22.06 26.35
CA LYS A 383 -66.49 22.46 27.66
C LYS A 383 -65.54 22.21 28.84
N GLU A 384 -64.59 21.28 28.70
CA GLU A 384 -63.54 21.05 29.70
C GLU A 384 -62.40 22.07 29.62
N GLY A 385 -62.27 22.81 28.51
CA GLY A 385 -61.22 23.81 28.28
C GLY A 385 -61.44 25.18 28.95
N GLU A 386 -62.65 25.53 29.37
CA GLU A 386 -62.96 26.82 30.02
C GLU A 386 -62.90 26.78 31.56
N ALA A 387 -62.65 25.60 32.17
CA ALA A 387 -62.75 25.40 33.62
C ALA A 387 -61.43 24.96 34.31
N LYS A 388 -60.30 25.02 33.61
CA LYS A 388 -58.98 24.64 34.15
C LYS A 388 -57.89 25.63 33.70
N GLU A 389 -57.96 26.84 34.25
CA GLU A 389 -56.84 27.82 34.23
C GLU A 389 -56.06 27.86 35.55
N ASP A 390 -56.42 27.08 36.57
CA ASP A 390 -55.70 26.99 37.84
C ASP A 390 -55.37 25.53 38.17
N GLU A 391 -54.10 25.15 37.98
CA GLU A 391 -53.29 24.16 38.73
C GLU A 391 -52.23 23.52 37.81
N GLU A 392 -50.98 23.65 38.25
CA GLU A 392 -49.75 23.22 37.60
C GLU A 392 -49.63 21.70 37.40
N ALA A 393 -48.84 21.38 36.37
CA ALA A 393 -47.90 20.24 36.30
C ALA A 393 -48.47 18.81 36.40
N GLU A 394 -48.76 18.22 35.23
CA GLU A 394 -48.40 16.83 34.98
C GLU A 394 -48.22 16.57 33.48
N ALA A 395 -47.01 16.12 33.09
CA ALA A 395 -46.69 15.72 31.72
C ALA A 395 -47.36 14.39 31.37
N PRO A 396 -47.89 14.20 30.14
CA PRO A 396 -48.56 12.96 29.77
C PRO A 396 -47.58 11.84 29.44
N ASP A 397 -47.78 10.73 30.15
CA ASP A 397 -47.15 9.43 29.95
C ASP A 397 -47.94 8.62 28.90
N VAL A 398 -47.42 8.51 27.66
CA VAL A 398 -47.78 7.43 26.71
C VAL A 398 -46.60 7.18 25.75
N MET A 399 -45.69 6.27 26.10
CA MET A 399 -44.81 5.61 25.12
C MET A 399 -45.46 4.30 24.66
N ALA A 400 -45.63 4.17 23.34
CA ALA A 400 -46.09 2.96 22.67
C ALA A 400 -45.12 1.79 22.93
N PRO A 401 -45.60 0.53 23.00
CA PRO A 401 -44.74 -0.61 23.22
C PRO A 401 -44.16 -1.08 21.88
N ASP A 402 -42.97 -0.61 21.55
CA ASP A 402 -42.03 -1.25 20.61
C ASP A 402 -40.62 -0.73 20.91
N PHE A 403 -39.98 -1.33 21.91
CA PHE A 403 -38.64 -0.94 22.39
C PHE A 403 -37.57 -1.77 21.66
N ASP A 404 -37.01 -1.20 20.60
CA ASP A 404 -35.77 -1.67 19.96
C ASP A 404 -34.57 -0.94 20.60
N VAL A 405 -33.91 -1.61 21.54
CA VAL A 405 -32.76 -1.10 22.31
C VAL A 405 -31.51 -0.85 21.45
N MET A 406 -31.62 -1.00 20.12
CA MET A 406 -30.48 -0.94 19.20
C MET A 406 -30.58 0.19 18.17
N ALA A 407 -31.60 1.05 18.23
CA ALA A 407 -31.81 2.14 17.28
C ALA A 407 -31.32 3.53 17.74
N LEU A 408 -30.40 3.62 18.70
CA LEU A 408 -29.89 4.88 19.23
C LEU A 408 -28.42 5.10 18.85
N GLU A 409 -28.18 5.45 17.59
CA GLU A 409 -27.04 6.32 17.23
C GLU A 409 -27.55 7.77 17.40
N HIS A 410 -27.21 8.41 18.53
CA HIS A 410 -27.52 9.82 18.77
C HIS A 410 -26.42 10.68 18.15
N ASP A 411 -26.75 11.36 17.06
CA ASP A 411 -26.25 12.71 16.78
C ASP A 411 -27.18 13.64 17.56
N ASP A 412 -26.73 14.37 18.59
CA ASP A 412 -27.44 15.51 19.24
C ASP A 412 -26.59 16.08 20.40
N ASP A 413 -25.66 17.00 20.11
CA ASP A 413 -24.95 17.81 21.13
C ASP A 413 -25.65 19.16 21.30
N ASP A 414 -26.67 19.22 22.17
CA ASP A 414 -27.35 20.46 22.58
C ASP A 414 -27.08 20.74 24.08
N PRO A 415 -26.33 21.82 24.43
CA PRO A 415 -25.91 22.11 25.82
C PRO A 415 -27.05 22.34 26.81
N GLU A 416 -28.18 22.91 26.38
CA GLU A 416 -29.33 23.20 27.27
C GLU A 416 -30.01 21.92 27.77
N ARG A 417 -29.85 20.81 27.05
CA ARG A 417 -30.40 19.50 27.39
C ARG A 417 -29.56 18.74 28.44
N VAL A 418 -28.27 19.09 28.58
CA VAL A 418 -27.34 18.41 29.50
C VAL A 418 -27.66 18.74 30.95
N GLU A 419 -27.97 20.00 31.26
CA GLU A 419 -28.34 20.41 32.64
C GLU A 419 -29.65 19.73 33.08
N GLU A 420 -30.66 19.67 32.22
CA GLU A 420 -31.91 18.95 32.48
C GLU A 420 -31.68 17.44 32.64
N GLN A 421 -30.78 16.85 31.85
CA GLN A 421 -30.39 15.44 31.97
C GLN A 421 -29.65 15.17 33.29
N GLU A 422 -28.76 16.05 33.73
CA GLU A 422 -28.05 15.93 35.02
C GLU A 422 -28.99 16.07 36.22
N GLU A 423 -29.98 16.97 36.16
CA GLU A 423 -31.01 17.07 37.19
C GLU A 423 -31.91 15.83 37.22
N ASN A 424 -32.30 15.32 36.05
CA ASN A 424 -33.05 14.08 35.92
C ASN A 424 -32.24 12.87 36.44
N GLU A 425 -30.93 12.82 36.21
CA GLU A 425 -30.03 11.81 36.79
C GLU A 425 -30.10 11.85 38.31
N ARG A 426 -29.92 13.03 38.93
CA ARG A 426 -29.97 13.21 40.39
C ARG A 426 -31.32 12.78 40.96
N ARG A 427 -32.42 13.16 40.30
CA ARG A 427 -33.79 12.81 40.70
C ARG A 427 -34.03 11.29 40.64
N LEU A 428 -33.66 10.65 39.53
CA LEU A 428 -33.81 9.21 39.33
C LEU A 428 -32.90 8.41 40.27
N GLU A 429 -31.69 8.88 40.54
CA GLU A 429 -30.75 8.24 41.46
C GLU A 429 -31.23 8.32 42.93
N ALA A 430 -31.76 9.48 43.35
CA ALA A 430 -32.36 9.63 44.67
C ALA A 430 -33.58 8.72 44.83
N ARG A 431 -34.44 8.64 43.81
CA ARG A 431 -35.60 7.74 43.78
C ARG A 431 -35.20 6.28 43.81
N TYR A 432 -34.18 5.88 43.05
CA TYR A 432 -33.64 4.52 43.02
C TYR A 432 -33.09 4.12 44.40
N LYS A 433 -32.26 4.97 45.03
CA LYS A 433 -31.71 4.71 46.37
C LYS A 433 -32.79 4.57 47.44
N LYS A 434 -33.83 5.41 47.38
CA LYS A 434 -34.99 5.33 48.28
C LYS A 434 -35.76 4.01 48.11
N LEU A 435 -36.11 3.65 46.88
CA LEU A 435 -36.82 2.41 46.58
C LEU A 435 -35.98 1.16 46.91
N LEU A 436 -34.66 1.23 46.71
CA LEU A 436 -33.74 0.15 47.08
C LEU A 436 -33.73 -0.10 48.59
N ALA A 437 -33.78 0.95 49.41
CA ALA A 437 -33.83 0.85 50.87
C ALA A 437 -35.20 0.36 51.39
N GLU A 438 -36.31 0.80 50.77
CA GLU A 438 -37.67 0.48 51.22
C GLU A 438 -38.15 -0.90 50.76
N LYS A 439 -37.88 -1.26 49.49
CA LYS A 439 -38.48 -2.44 48.82
C LYS A 439 -37.46 -3.46 48.35
N GLY A 440 -36.18 -3.11 48.32
CA GLY A 440 -35.11 -3.96 47.83
C GLY A 440 -35.07 -4.13 46.31
N LEU A 441 -34.08 -4.88 45.84
CA LEU A 441 -33.72 -5.03 44.42
C LEU A 441 -34.60 -6.06 43.66
N GLN A 442 -35.55 -6.68 44.35
CA GLN A 442 -36.49 -7.65 43.78
C GLN A 442 -37.83 -7.01 43.38
N ASP A 443 -38.06 -5.74 43.72
CA ASP A 443 -39.29 -5.04 43.38
C ASP A 443 -39.26 -4.49 41.95
N GLU A 444 -40.39 -4.56 41.23
CA GLU A 444 -40.50 -4.12 39.83
C GLU A 444 -40.29 -2.60 39.71
N SER A 445 -40.82 -1.80 40.64
CA SER A 445 -40.71 -0.34 40.61
C SER A 445 -39.27 0.15 40.83
N THR A 446 -38.47 -0.59 41.63
CA THR A 446 -37.04 -0.33 41.82
C THR A 446 -36.26 -0.59 40.53
N LEU A 447 -36.56 -1.68 39.82
CA LEU A 447 -35.89 -2.03 38.56
C LEU A 447 -36.28 -1.09 37.40
N GLU A 448 -37.54 -0.68 37.30
CA GLU A 448 -37.98 0.30 36.30
C GLU A 448 -37.28 1.65 36.49
N THR A 449 -37.21 2.12 37.73
CA THR A 449 -36.47 3.35 38.06
C THR A 449 -34.98 3.21 37.74
N PHE A 450 -34.38 2.02 37.97
CA PHE A 450 -33.00 1.74 37.57
C PHE A 450 -32.78 1.77 36.06
N PHE A 451 -33.66 1.15 35.26
CA PHE A 451 -33.50 1.17 33.81
C PHE A 451 -33.75 2.56 33.19
N ALA A 452 -34.65 3.36 33.78
CA ALA A 452 -34.80 4.77 33.41
C ALA A 452 -33.54 5.59 33.76
N LEU A 453 -32.96 5.37 34.95
CA LEU A 453 -31.66 5.95 35.32
C LEU A 453 -30.56 5.49 34.36
N PHE A 454 -30.59 4.22 33.94
CA PHE A 454 -29.61 3.65 33.03
C PHE A 454 -29.64 4.32 31.65
N ASP A 455 -30.83 4.51 31.08
CA ASP A 455 -31.00 5.17 29.77
C ASP A 455 -30.53 6.63 29.83
N ASN A 456 -30.85 7.36 30.91
CA ASN A 456 -30.36 8.73 31.13
C ASN A 456 -28.81 8.76 31.29
N CYS A 457 -28.23 7.87 32.10
CA CYS A 457 -26.78 7.78 32.27
C CYS A 457 -26.04 7.35 30.99
N ILE A 458 -26.67 6.59 30.08
CA ILE A 458 -26.10 6.28 28.75
C ILE A 458 -26.03 7.55 27.90
N GLN A 459 -27.08 8.37 27.89
CA GLN A 459 -27.10 9.64 27.17
C GLN A 459 -26.00 10.58 27.67
N LEU A 460 -25.79 10.63 29.00
CA LEU A 460 -24.69 11.38 29.63
C LEU A 460 -23.32 10.67 29.55
N TYR A 461 -23.22 9.52 28.89
CA TYR A 461 -22.00 8.72 28.73
C TYR A 461 -21.29 8.33 30.06
N ARG A 462 -22.03 8.22 31.17
CA ARG A 462 -21.53 7.88 32.52
C ARG A 462 -21.30 6.36 32.71
N LEU A 463 -20.53 5.74 31.80
CA LEU A 463 -20.39 4.28 31.69
C LEU A 463 -19.77 3.59 32.93
N ASN A 464 -18.87 4.24 33.66
CA ASN A 464 -18.25 3.66 34.86
C ASN A 464 -19.25 3.57 36.03
N LYS A 465 -20.03 4.65 36.24
CA LYS A 465 -21.08 4.70 37.26
C LYS A 465 -22.14 3.62 37.01
N LEU A 466 -22.52 3.42 35.73
CA LEU A 466 -23.44 2.35 35.34
C LEU A 466 -22.88 0.96 35.61
N TYR A 467 -21.58 0.76 35.34
CA TYR A 467 -20.93 -0.52 35.59
C TYR A 467 -20.98 -0.92 37.06
N ASP A 468 -20.75 0.02 37.98
CA ASP A 468 -20.81 -0.21 39.43
C ASP A 468 -22.21 -0.66 39.86
N TYR A 469 -23.26 0.04 39.42
CA TYR A 469 -24.63 -0.38 39.69
C TYR A 469 -24.96 -1.77 39.09
N LEU A 470 -24.49 -2.04 37.87
CA LEU A 470 -24.73 -3.32 37.21
C LEU A 470 -24.04 -4.50 37.89
N GLN A 471 -22.96 -4.29 38.64
CA GLN A 471 -22.33 -5.37 39.43
C GLN A 471 -23.28 -5.93 40.50
N GLU A 472 -24.16 -5.10 41.06
CA GLU A 472 -25.16 -5.51 42.06
C GLU A 472 -26.48 -5.95 41.41
N VAL A 473 -26.94 -5.23 40.37
CA VAL A 473 -28.22 -5.47 39.69
C VAL A 473 -28.22 -6.78 38.88
N VAL A 474 -27.13 -7.10 38.17
CA VAL A 474 -27.08 -8.26 37.27
C VAL A 474 -27.17 -9.60 38.01
N PRO A 475 -26.44 -9.85 39.11
CA PRO A 475 -26.57 -11.07 39.90
C PRO A 475 -27.98 -11.27 40.47
N ALA A 476 -28.65 -10.17 40.88
CA ALA A 476 -30.02 -10.22 41.38
C ALA A 476 -31.02 -10.53 40.26
N CYS A 477 -30.88 -9.88 39.10
CA CYS A 477 -31.75 -10.10 37.93
C CYS A 477 -31.54 -11.47 37.28
N ARG A 478 -30.33 -12.06 37.32
CA ARG A 478 -30.04 -13.40 36.78
C ARG A 478 -30.83 -14.52 37.47
N LYS A 479 -31.18 -14.33 38.74
CA LYS A 479 -32.01 -15.27 39.53
C LYS A 479 -33.50 -15.22 39.16
N ARG A 480 -33.92 -14.17 38.44
CA ARG A 480 -35.30 -13.97 38.03
C ARG A 480 -35.59 -14.69 36.71
N THR A 481 -36.87 -14.91 36.42
CA THR A 481 -37.35 -15.50 35.16
C THR A 481 -38.02 -14.48 34.24
N ASP A 482 -38.08 -13.20 34.65
CA ASP A 482 -38.84 -12.15 33.97
C ASP A 482 -38.01 -11.38 32.92
N LYS A 483 -38.66 -10.44 32.21
CA LYS A 483 -38.06 -9.52 31.20
C LYS A 483 -36.76 -8.84 31.68
N TYR A 484 -36.62 -8.60 32.98
CA TYR A 484 -35.48 -7.92 33.59
C TYR A 484 -34.18 -8.75 33.59
N LYS A 485 -34.26 -10.09 33.52
CA LYS A 485 -33.06 -10.93 33.37
C LYS A 485 -32.33 -10.61 32.06
N LEU A 486 -33.06 -10.56 30.95
CA LEU A 486 -32.52 -10.21 29.64
C LEU A 486 -32.04 -8.76 29.60
N LYS A 487 -32.86 -7.82 30.09
CA LYS A 487 -32.51 -6.38 30.13
C LYS A 487 -31.21 -6.12 30.90
N ALA A 488 -31.01 -6.77 32.04
CA ALA A 488 -29.79 -6.58 32.85
C ALA A 488 -28.54 -7.15 32.16
N ILE A 489 -28.63 -8.33 31.53
CA ILE A 489 -27.52 -8.93 30.77
C ILE A 489 -27.18 -8.06 29.56
N GLN A 490 -28.20 -7.56 28.84
CA GLN A 490 -28.05 -6.67 27.70
C GLN A 490 -27.40 -5.35 28.09
N ALA A 491 -27.86 -4.73 29.19
CA ALA A 491 -27.29 -3.50 29.73
C ALA A 491 -25.80 -3.67 30.06
N LEU A 492 -25.43 -4.76 30.74
CA LEU A 492 -24.02 -5.05 31.05
C LEU A 492 -23.19 -5.32 29.81
N ALA A 493 -23.69 -6.12 28.86
CA ALA A 493 -23.00 -6.40 27.61
C ALA A 493 -22.72 -5.11 26.82
N PHE A 494 -23.72 -4.22 26.75
CA PHE A 494 -23.61 -2.94 26.06
C PHE A 494 -22.61 -1.99 26.74
N VAL A 495 -22.68 -1.84 28.07
CA VAL A 495 -21.73 -1.00 28.84
C VAL A 495 -20.30 -1.51 28.68
N LEU A 496 -20.08 -2.83 28.81
CA LEU A 496 -18.76 -3.43 28.60
C LEU A 496 -18.26 -3.25 27.16
N TRP A 497 -19.15 -3.37 26.17
CA TRP A 497 -18.81 -3.14 24.77
C TRP A 497 -18.40 -1.68 24.51
N LYS A 498 -19.15 -0.70 25.06
CA LYS A 498 -18.82 0.73 24.97
C LYS A 498 -17.53 1.09 25.73
N GLN A 499 -17.21 0.38 26.81
CA GLN A 499 -15.91 0.46 27.50
C GLN A 499 -14.76 -0.26 26.74
N SER A 500 -15.00 -0.78 25.53
CA SER A 500 -14.04 -1.57 24.75
C SER A 500 -13.58 -2.89 25.41
N LYS A 501 -14.29 -3.37 26.44
CA LYS A 501 -14.04 -4.67 27.10
C LYS A 501 -14.71 -5.82 26.32
N PHE A 502 -14.36 -5.96 25.05
CA PHE A 502 -14.99 -6.90 24.12
C PHE A 502 -14.89 -8.38 24.55
N LYS A 503 -13.83 -8.75 25.26
CA LYS A 503 -13.63 -10.12 25.79
C LYS A 503 -14.65 -10.48 26.87
N GLU A 504 -15.06 -9.52 27.68
CA GLU A 504 -16.04 -9.69 28.76
C GLU A 504 -17.47 -9.54 28.24
N ALA A 505 -17.68 -8.69 27.22
CA ALA A 505 -18.98 -8.49 26.58
C ALA A 505 -19.42 -9.71 25.74
N LEU A 506 -18.49 -10.38 25.03
CA LEU A 506 -18.83 -11.47 24.12
C LEU A 506 -19.58 -12.66 24.78
N PRO A 507 -19.15 -13.18 25.96
CA PRO A 507 -19.89 -14.21 26.67
C PRO A 507 -21.33 -13.79 27.03
N LEU A 508 -21.54 -12.51 27.37
CA LEU A 508 -22.88 -12.00 27.70
C LEU A 508 -23.78 -11.96 26.47
N PHE A 509 -23.25 -11.59 25.29
CA PHE A 509 -24.02 -11.68 24.05
C PHE A 509 -24.39 -13.12 23.67
N HIS A 510 -23.52 -14.10 23.94
CA HIS A 510 -23.88 -15.52 23.78
C HIS A 510 -24.87 -16.02 24.84
N GLU A 511 -24.81 -15.49 26.06
CA GLU A 511 -25.83 -15.76 27.08
C GLU A 511 -27.21 -15.24 26.62
N MET A 512 -27.26 -14.04 26.04
CA MET A 512 -28.47 -13.51 25.41
C MET A 512 -28.95 -14.41 24.26
N GLU A 513 -28.04 -14.86 23.40
CA GLU A 513 -28.34 -15.78 22.29
C GLU A 513 -28.97 -17.09 22.80
N GLY A 514 -28.53 -17.59 23.96
CA GLY A 514 -29.14 -18.76 24.61
C GLY A 514 -30.54 -18.51 25.18
N ILE A 515 -30.89 -17.27 25.53
CA ILE A 515 -32.19 -16.90 26.12
C ILE A 515 -33.24 -16.61 25.05
N ILE A 516 -32.92 -15.72 24.11
CA ILE A 516 -33.87 -15.23 23.08
C ILE A 516 -33.68 -15.88 21.71
N GLY A 517 -32.63 -16.67 21.52
CA GLY A 517 -32.23 -17.18 20.22
C GLY A 517 -31.50 -16.15 19.37
N LYS A 518 -31.22 -16.53 18.11
CA LYS A 518 -30.55 -15.65 17.14
C LYS A 518 -31.55 -14.67 16.54
N GLY A 519 -31.24 -13.39 16.57
CA GLY A 519 -31.97 -12.31 15.89
C GLY A 519 -31.03 -11.37 15.14
N ALA A 520 -31.57 -10.51 14.27
CA ALA A 520 -30.80 -9.60 13.42
C ALA A 520 -29.84 -8.71 14.23
N ALA A 521 -30.35 -7.94 15.17
CA ALA A 521 -29.57 -6.99 15.97
C ALA A 521 -28.56 -7.67 16.92
N LEU A 522 -28.92 -8.82 17.51
CA LEU A 522 -28.00 -9.57 18.36
C LEU A 522 -26.84 -10.18 17.53
N CYS A 523 -27.14 -10.72 16.35
CA CYS A 523 -26.11 -11.22 15.43
C CYS A 523 -25.18 -10.10 14.96
N GLU A 524 -25.72 -8.90 14.68
CA GLU A 524 -24.93 -7.72 14.34
C GLU A 524 -23.97 -7.35 15.48
N ASN A 525 -24.45 -7.28 16.73
CA ASN A 525 -23.61 -6.99 17.91
C ASN A 525 -22.50 -8.03 18.14
N ILE A 526 -22.84 -9.31 18.05
CA ILE A 526 -21.87 -10.41 18.16
C ILE A 526 -20.82 -10.30 17.05
N ALA A 527 -21.26 -9.98 15.82
CA ALA A 527 -20.37 -9.81 14.68
C ALA A 527 -19.41 -8.63 14.85
N HIS A 528 -19.91 -7.47 15.31
CA HIS A 528 -19.06 -6.32 15.65
C HIS A 528 -18.07 -6.65 16.77
N THR A 529 -18.50 -7.41 17.79
CA THR A 529 -17.64 -7.83 18.90
C THR A 529 -16.52 -8.76 18.42
N TYR A 530 -16.84 -9.76 17.59
CA TYR A 530 -15.82 -10.62 16.95
C TYR A 530 -14.89 -9.83 16.03
N ASN A 531 -15.42 -8.85 15.29
CA ASN A 531 -14.64 -7.99 14.42
C ASN A 531 -13.63 -7.15 15.23
N SER A 532 -14.02 -6.62 16.38
CA SER A 532 -13.13 -5.89 17.30
C SER A 532 -12.09 -6.79 17.98
N LEU A 533 -12.40 -8.07 18.19
CA LEU A 533 -11.46 -9.07 18.71
C LEU A 533 -10.50 -9.65 17.65
N GLY A 534 -10.66 -9.29 16.38
CA GLY A 534 -9.85 -9.80 15.26
C GLY A 534 -10.30 -11.16 14.70
N ASN A 535 -11.42 -11.70 15.16
CA ASN A 535 -11.99 -12.97 14.68
C ASN A 535 -12.89 -12.74 13.45
N TYR A 536 -12.29 -12.31 12.35
CA TYR A 536 -13.01 -11.87 11.16
C TYR A 536 -13.87 -12.95 10.49
N GLY A 537 -13.49 -14.22 10.57
CA GLY A 537 -14.27 -15.33 10.01
C GLY A 537 -15.63 -15.49 10.72
N GLN A 538 -15.60 -15.53 12.05
CA GLN A 538 -16.82 -15.60 12.86
C GLN A 538 -17.67 -14.34 12.69
N ALA A 539 -17.04 -13.16 12.65
CA ALA A 539 -17.75 -11.91 12.38
C ALA A 539 -18.51 -11.96 11.03
N GLU A 540 -17.88 -12.46 9.96
CA GLU A 540 -18.54 -12.58 8.67
C GLU A 540 -19.77 -13.52 8.73
N ASP A 541 -19.65 -14.65 9.43
CA ASP A 541 -20.73 -15.61 9.57
C ASP A 541 -21.92 -15.07 10.36
N TYR A 542 -21.68 -14.29 11.42
CA TYR A 542 -22.75 -13.63 12.17
C TYR A 542 -23.38 -12.47 11.39
N PHE A 543 -22.61 -11.65 10.66
CA PHE A 543 -23.19 -10.62 9.77
C PHE A 543 -24.06 -11.23 8.66
N ARG A 544 -23.66 -12.38 8.08
CA ARG A 544 -24.49 -13.10 7.11
C ARG A 544 -25.77 -13.65 7.73
N GLN A 545 -25.72 -14.11 8.97
CA GLN A 545 -26.91 -14.56 9.71
C GLN A 545 -27.84 -13.38 9.99
N ALA A 546 -27.30 -12.24 10.45
CA ALA A 546 -28.08 -11.01 10.65
C ALA A 546 -28.81 -10.58 9.36
N LEU A 547 -28.11 -10.60 8.22
CA LEU A 547 -28.70 -10.25 6.93
C LEU A 547 -29.84 -11.20 6.52
N LYS A 548 -29.71 -12.51 6.79
CA LYS A 548 -30.78 -13.49 6.53
C LYS A 548 -32.03 -13.25 7.37
N PHE A 549 -31.87 -12.86 8.64
CA PHE A 549 -33.00 -12.53 9.50
C PHE A 549 -33.72 -11.28 8.97
N ILE A 550 -32.96 -10.24 8.60
CA ILE A 550 -33.51 -9.01 8.00
C ILE A 550 -34.24 -9.30 6.69
N GLU A 551 -33.75 -10.21 5.85
CA GLU A 551 -34.41 -10.61 4.59
C GLU A 551 -35.70 -11.42 4.79
N GLN A 552 -35.89 -12.04 5.96
CA GLN A 552 -37.09 -12.79 6.31
C GLN A 552 -38.19 -11.91 6.93
N GLU A 553 -37.84 -10.71 7.40
CA GLU A 553 -38.79 -9.73 7.92
C GLU A 553 -39.47 -8.96 6.77
N HIS A 554 -40.81 -8.92 6.76
CA HIS A 554 -41.59 -8.22 5.74
C HIS A 554 -42.06 -6.85 6.25
N GLY A 555 -41.61 -5.74 5.65
CA GLY A 555 -42.10 -4.39 5.96
C GLY A 555 -41.18 -3.24 5.52
N LEU A 556 -41.62 -2.00 5.75
CA LEU A 556 -40.86 -0.76 5.52
C LEU A 556 -39.69 -0.56 6.50
N ASN A 557 -39.68 -1.29 7.62
CA ASN A 557 -38.61 -1.36 8.61
C ASN A 557 -37.73 -2.60 8.34
N GLN A 558 -36.89 -2.59 7.30
CA GLN A 558 -35.90 -3.67 7.06
C GLN A 558 -34.72 -3.65 8.06
N GLY A 559 -34.97 -3.34 9.33
CA GLY A 559 -33.95 -3.22 10.38
C GLY A 559 -32.77 -2.32 10.00
N ASN A 560 -31.63 -2.51 10.67
CA ASN A 560 -30.37 -1.85 10.34
C ASN A 560 -29.62 -2.58 9.19
N ARG A 561 -30.30 -2.85 8.07
CA ARG A 561 -29.70 -3.51 6.89
C ARG A 561 -28.42 -2.83 6.42
N GLY A 562 -28.40 -1.49 6.43
CA GLY A 562 -27.22 -0.70 6.09
C GLY A 562 -26.03 -0.99 7.01
N GLY A 563 -26.26 -1.10 8.32
CA GLY A 563 -25.23 -1.37 9.32
C GLY A 563 -24.60 -2.75 9.15
N VAL A 564 -25.44 -3.77 8.93
CA VAL A 564 -25.00 -5.14 8.64
C VAL A 564 -24.19 -5.22 7.35
N LEU A 565 -24.62 -4.56 6.27
CA LEU A 565 -23.89 -4.54 5.00
C LEU A 565 -22.55 -3.80 5.14
N LEU A 566 -22.53 -2.67 5.85
CA LEU A 566 -21.32 -1.92 6.14
C LEU A 566 -20.34 -2.79 6.95
N GLY A 567 -20.81 -3.43 8.03
CA GLY A 567 -20.04 -4.36 8.85
C GLY A 567 -19.46 -5.53 8.06
N LEU A 568 -20.28 -6.16 7.21
CA LEU A 568 -19.87 -7.26 6.33
C LEU A 568 -18.77 -6.82 5.35
N GLY A 569 -18.93 -5.64 4.74
CA GLY A 569 -17.93 -5.07 3.84
C GLY A 569 -16.61 -4.75 4.56
N LEU A 570 -16.67 -4.17 5.76
CA LEU A 570 -15.48 -3.89 6.58
C LEU A 570 -14.75 -5.18 7.00
N VAL A 571 -15.47 -6.24 7.35
CA VAL A 571 -14.86 -7.55 7.67
C VAL A 571 -14.17 -8.15 6.43
N ARG A 572 -14.79 -8.06 5.25
CA ARG A 572 -14.16 -8.51 4.00
C ARG A 572 -12.92 -7.70 3.64
N ASP A 573 -12.93 -6.40 3.90
CA ASP A 573 -11.76 -5.52 3.75
C ASP A 573 -10.62 -5.95 4.68
N ARG A 574 -10.91 -6.20 5.97
CA ARG A 574 -9.92 -6.70 6.95
C ARG A 574 -9.35 -8.08 6.60
N LEU A 575 -10.10 -8.89 5.85
CA LEU A 575 -9.64 -10.17 5.30
C LEU A 575 -8.85 -10.03 3.97
N GLY A 576 -8.56 -8.80 3.51
CA GLY A 576 -7.82 -8.54 2.28
C GLY A 576 -8.64 -8.70 0.98
N ARG A 577 -9.96 -8.91 1.08
CA ARG A 577 -10.86 -9.11 -0.06
C ARG A 577 -11.50 -7.79 -0.52
N HIS A 578 -10.67 -6.79 -0.82
CA HIS A 578 -11.10 -5.42 -1.13
C HIS A 578 -12.11 -5.34 -2.29
N ARG A 579 -11.90 -6.15 -3.36
CA ARG A 579 -12.80 -6.20 -4.53
C ARG A 579 -14.18 -6.79 -4.20
N GLU A 580 -14.28 -7.68 -3.22
CA GLU A 580 -15.56 -8.24 -2.75
C GLU A 580 -16.24 -7.34 -1.71
N ALA A 581 -15.47 -6.50 -1.01
CA ALA A 581 -15.96 -5.58 0.00
C ALA A 581 -16.67 -4.37 -0.62
N LEU A 582 -16.09 -3.78 -1.67
CA LEU A 582 -16.59 -2.55 -2.30
C LEU A 582 -18.08 -2.63 -2.73
N PRO A 583 -18.54 -3.67 -3.46
CA PRO A 583 -19.95 -3.73 -3.86
C PRO A 583 -20.89 -3.86 -2.66
N VAL A 584 -20.46 -4.47 -1.55
CA VAL A 584 -21.28 -4.62 -0.33
C VAL A 584 -21.39 -3.30 0.43
N ILE A 585 -20.28 -2.58 0.60
CA ILE A 585 -20.32 -1.25 1.24
C ILE A 585 -21.10 -0.27 0.37
N LYS A 586 -20.99 -0.36 -0.96
CA LYS A 586 -21.79 0.46 -1.87
C LYS A 586 -23.29 0.19 -1.74
N GLN A 587 -23.72 -1.06 -1.51
CA GLN A 587 -25.12 -1.35 -1.19
C GLN A 587 -25.56 -0.70 0.12
N ALA A 588 -24.70 -0.65 1.14
CA ALA A 588 -24.99 0.08 2.38
C ALA A 588 -25.13 1.59 2.13
N TYR A 589 -24.25 2.17 1.31
CA TYR A 589 -24.29 3.58 0.91
C TYR A 589 -25.61 3.94 0.23
N GLU A 590 -26.03 3.17 -0.80
CA GLU A 590 -27.29 3.41 -1.50
C GLU A 590 -28.50 3.19 -0.58
N PHE A 591 -28.47 2.19 0.30
CA PHE A 591 -29.54 1.98 1.28
C PHE A 591 -29.76 3.19 2.19
N TYR A 592 -28.68 3.78 2.72
CA TYR A 592 -28.79 4.98 3.55
C TYR A 592 -29.24 6.20 2.74
N LYS A 593 -28.78 6.33 1.50
CA LYS A 593 -29.22 7.40 0.58
C LYS A 593 -30.71 7.32 0.25
N GLU A 594 -31.23 6.14 -0.04
CA GLU A 594 -32.66 5.89 -0.29
C GLU A 594 -33.49 6.18 0.98
N ARG A 595 -33.01 5.72 2.14
CA ARG A 595 -33.67 5.97 3.43
C ARG A 595 -33.77 7.45 3.77
N ALA A 596 -32.73 8.22 3.45
CA ALA A 596 -32.69 9.67 3.66
C ALA A 596 -33.47 10.46 2.60
N ARG A 597 -34.00 9.80 1.55
CA ARG A 597 -34.72 10.44 0.42
C ARG A 597 -33.93 11.59 -0.23
N GLY A 598 -32.60 11.47 -0.26
CA GLY A 598 -31.70 12.48 -0.81
C GLY A 598 -31.31 13.61 0.15
N ALA A 599 -31.80 13.64 1.39
CA ALA A 599 -31.28 14.54 2.41
C ALA A 599 -29.87 14.09 2.87
N PRO A 600 -28.96 15.02 3.22
CA PRO A 600 -27.68 14.67 3.82
C PRO A 600 -27.86 13.84 5.10
N ALA A 601 -27.15 12.72 5.22
CA ALA A 601 -27.26 11.82 6.36
C ALA A 601 -25.89 11.31 6.83
N SER A 602 -25.61 11.40 8.14
CA SER A 602 -24.36 10.96 8.77
C SER A 602 -24.01 9.49 8.46
N LEU A 603 -25.03 8.61 8.45
CA LEU A 603 -24.86 7.20 8.13
C LEU A 603 -24.46 6.94 6.67
N GLN A 604 -25.00 7.73 5.74
CA GLN A 604 -24.57 7.70 4.33
C GLN A 604 -23.11 8.16 4.21
N ALA A 605 -22.73 9.24 4.90
CA ALA A 605 -21.36 9.74 4.91
C ALA A 605 -20.35 8.71 5.47
N LYS A 606 -20.70 7.98 6.53
CA LYS A 606 -19.90 6.89 7.11
C LYS A 606 -19.67 5.73 6.14
N ALA A 607 -20.71 5.32 5.41
CA ALA A 607 -20.60 4.34 4.34
C ALA A 607 -19.75 4.88 3.17
N GLY A 608 -19.91 6.17 2.81
CA GLY A 608 -19.15 6.86 1.76
C GLY A 608 -17.65 6.90 2.05
N ILE A 609 -17.24 7.24 3.26
CA ILE A 609 -15.83 7.18 3.70
C ILE A 609 -15.29 5.76 3.56
N SER A 610 -16.09 4.74 3.89
CA SER A 610 -15.67 3.34 3.78
C SER A 610 -15.52 2.90 2.32
N CYS A 611 -16.41 3.35 1.42
CA CYS A 611 -16.24 3.20 -0.03
C CYS A 611 -14.95 3.88 -0.51
N ALA A 612 -14.69 5.11 -0.06
CA ALA A 612 -13.48 5.85 -0.44
C ALA A 612 -12.19 5.14 -0.03
N LYS A 613 -12.13 4.61 1.21
CA LYS A 613 -10.99 3.82 1.68
C LYS A 613 -10.73 2.60 0.79
N LEU A 614 -11.78 1.94 0.33
CA LEU A 614 -11.66 0.80 -0.58
C LEU A 614 -11.22 1.21 -1.98
N HIS A 615 -11.79 2.28 -2.56
CA HIS A 615 -11.34 2.84 -3.82
C HIS A 615 -9.86 3.26 -3.76
N ALA A 616 -9.42 3.87 -2.67
CA ALA A 616 -8.01 4.23 -2.47
C ALA A 616 -7.09 3.00 -2.42
N LYS A 617 -7.49 1.93 -1.72
CA LYS A 617 -6.75 0.65 -1.70
C LYS A 617 -6.70 -0.05 -3.06
N LEU A 618 -7.71 0.16 -3.91
CA LEU A 618 -7.78 -0.38 -5.27
C LEU A 618 -7.02 0.48 -6.29
N GLY A 619 -6.54 1.67 -5.89
CA GLY A 619 -5.79 2.61 -6.74
C GLY A 619 -6.66 3.66 -7.44
N GLU A 620 -7.97 3.68 -7.19
CA GLU A 620 -8.95 4.59 -7.80
C GLU A 620 -9.09 5.89 -6.97
N LEU A 621 -7.98 6.64 -6.85
CA LEU A 621 -7.90 7.82 -5.98
C LEU A 621 -8.90 8.96 -6.31
N PRO A 622 -9.22 9.28 -7.58
CA PRO A 622 -10.20 10.33 -7.89
C PRO A 622 -11.62 9.98 -7.43
N GLN A 623 -12.01 8.71 -7.53
CA GLN A 623 -13.31 8.24 -7.04
C GLN A 623 -13.35 8.27 -5.51
N ALA A 624 -12.23 7.91 -4.86
CA ALA A 624 -12.11 8.03 -3.42
C ALA A 624 -12.26 9.49 -2.95
N GLU A 625 -11.62 10.44 -3.61
CA GLU A 625 -11.77 11.88 -3.30
C GLU A 625 -13.21 12.36 -3.44
N ALA A 626 -13.92 11.95 -4.51
CA ALA A 626 -15.32 12.34 -4.71
C ALA A 626 -16.21 11.90 -3.53
N TYR A 627 -16.12 10.63 -3.12
CA TYR A 627 -16.87 10.11 -1.97
C TYR A 627 -16.51 10.83 -0.65
N ILE A 628 -15.24 11.19 -0.46
CA ILE A 628 -14.81 11.88 0.77
C ILE A 628 -15.33 13.31 0.79
N ARG A 629 -15.26 14.05 -0.32
CA ARG A 629 -15.80 15.42 -0.39
C ARG A 629 -17.31 15.44 -0.16
N GLU A 630 -18.04 14.47 -0.71
CA GLU A 630 -19.47 14.32 -0.45
C GLU A 630 -19.73 14.03 1.05
N ALA A 631 -18.93 13.17 1.67
CA ALA A 631 -19.04 12.86 3.09
C ALA A 631 -18.69 14.06 4.00
N VAL A 632 -17.68 14.87 3.66
CA VAL A 632 -17.34 16.12 4.38
C VAL A 632 -18.54 17.06 4.35
N HIS A 633 -19.12 17.31 3.17
CA HIS A 633 -20.28 18.17 3.04
C HIS A 633 -21.48 17.64 3.85
N MET A 634 -21.75 16.33 3.79
CA MET A 634 -22.82 15.72 4.58
C MET A 634 -22.60 15.91 6.09
N TYR A 635 -21.40 15.73 6.61
CA TYR A 635 -21.11 15.92 8.04
C TYR A 635 -21.16 17.40 8.45
N GLU A 636 -20.72 18.32 7.59
CA GLU A 636 -20.83 19.76 7.86
C GLU A 636 -22.29 20.21 7.98
N VAL A 637 -23.18 19.68 7.13
CA VAL A 637 -24.61 20.02 7.15
C VAL A 637 -25.35 19.35 8.30
N THR A 638 -25.03 18.10 8.61
CA THR A 638 -25.76 17.31 9.63
C THR A 638 -25.28 17.58 11.04
N CYS A 639 -23.96 17.58 11.26
CA CYS A 639 -23.36 17.64 12.59
C CYS A 639 -22.66 18.99 12.85
N GLY A 640 -22.53 19.84 11.83
CA GLY A 640 -21.79 21.10 11.90
C GLY A 640 -20.31 20.99 11.54
N ALA A 641 -19.71 22.12 11.18
CA ALA A 641 -18.32 22.20 10.72
C ALA A 641 -17.28 21.87 11.81
N THR A 642 -17.65 21.97 13.09
CA THR A 642 -16.79 21.67 14.24
C THR A 642 -16.95 20.24 14.78
N SER A 643 -17.84 19.43 14.18
CA SER A 643 -18.13 18.09 14.67
C SER A 643 -16.92 17.13 14.59
N PRO A 644 -16.81 16.17 15.53
CA PRO A 644 -15.80 15.13 15.45
C PRO A 644 -15.82 14.25 14.20
N LEU A 645 -17.01 14.07 13.61
CA LEU A 645 -17.19 13.31 12.38
C LEU A 645 -16.63 14.08 11.18
N THR A 646 -16.85 15.39 11.15
CA THR A 646 -16.28 16.31 10.17
C THR A 646 -14.75 16.29 10.21
N ALA A 647 -14.15 16.31 11.41
CA ALA A 647 -12.69 16.19 11.59
C ALA A 647 -12.12 14.90 10.96
N SER A 648 -12.81 13.77 11.20
CA SER A 648 -12.41 12.46 10.67
C SER A 648 -12.50 12.41 9.14
N ALA A 649 -13.51 13.06 8.56
CA ALA A 649 -13.67 13.15 7.10
C ALA A 649 -12.55 13.99 6.46
N TYR A 650 -12.20 15.14 7.05
CA TYR A 650 -11.06 15.96 6.61
C TYR A 650 -9.72 15.21 6.71
N HIS A 651 -9.52 14.40 7.76
CA HIS A 651 -8.32 13.56 7.88
C HIS A 651 -8.19 12.57 6.71
N GLU A 652 -9.27 11.86 6.36
CA GLU A 652 -9.24 10.93 5.23
C GLU A 652 -9.10 11.65 3.88
N LEU A 653 -9.65 12.87 3.75
CA LEU A 653 -9.47 13.72 2.56
C LEU A 653 -7.99 14.07 2.39
N GLY A 654 -7.35 14.55 3.45
CA GLY A 654 -5.94 14.90 3.46
C GLY A 654 -5.03 13.73 3.06
N LYS A 655 -5.30 12.52 3.56
CA LYS A 655 -4.58 11.30 3.17
C LYS A 655 -4.78 10.95 1.70
N CYS A 656 -6.00 11.08 1.19
CA CYS A 656 -6.32 10.80 -0.22
C CYS A 656 -5.61 11.80 -1.16
N LEU A 657 -5.68 13.09 -0.85
CA LEU A 657 -5.03 14.16 -1.63
C LEU A 657 -3.50 14.02 -1.60
N TRP A 658 -2.94 13.64 -0.45
CA TRP A 658 -1.51 13.35 -0.34
C TRP A 658 -1.09 12.18 -1.23
N ALA A 659 -1.88 11.09 -1.28
CA ALA A 659 -1.64 9.97 -2.18
C ALA A 659 -1.72 10.36 -3.67
N GLN A 660 -2.56 11.34 -4.01
CA GLN A 660 -2.67 11.93 -5.35
C GLN A 660 -1.57 12.94 -5.71
N ARG A 661 -0.68 13.27 -4.76
CA ARG A 661 0.32 14.35 -4.88
C ARG A 661 -0.27 15.77 -5.00
N LYS A 662 -1.53 15.98 -4.62
CA LYS A 662 -2.14 17.31 -4.47
C LYS A 662 -1.74 17.88 -3.11
N ARG A 663 -0.54 18.46 -3.05
CA ARG A 663 0.15 18.77 -1.79
C ARG A 663 -0.48 19.92 -1.01
N GLU A 664 -0.91 20.99 -1.69
CA GLU A 664 -1.47 22.18 -1.04
C GLU A 664 -2.86 21.88 -0.48
N ASP A 665 -3.75 21.29 -1.28
CA ASP A 665 -5.06 20.81 -0.83
C ASP A 665 -4.95 19.82 0.34
N ALA A 666 -3.93 18.93 0.33
CA ALA A 666 -3.69 18.00 1.44
C ALA A 666 -3.24 18.72 2.72
N GLN A 667 -2.43 19.78 2.61
CA GLN A 667 -2.00 20.59 3.75
C GLN A 667 -3.20 21.29 4.39
N GLU A 668 -4.08 21.89 3.59
CA GLU A 668 -5.29 22.57 4.06
C GLU A 668 -6.24 21.59 4.76
N ALA A 669 -6.55 20.44 4.12
CA ALA A 669 -7.44 19.45 4.69
C ALA A 669 -6.90 18.85 6.01
N LEU A 670 -5.60 18.55 6.08
CA LEU A 670 -4.97 18.04 7.29
C LEU A 670 -4.83 19.10 8.39
N ALA A 671 -4.61 20.37 8.04
CA ALA A 671 -4.58 21.46 9.01
C ALA A 671 -5.94 21.63 9.68
N ARG A 672 -7.03 21.62 8.89
CA ARG A 672 -8.40 21.67 9.42
C ARG A 672 -8.72 20.44 10.27
N ALA A 673 -8.34 19.24 9.82
CA ALA A 673 -8.49 18.03 10.64
C ALA A 673 -7.75 18.13 11.98
N TYR A 674 -6.52 18.67 11.96
CA TYR A 674 -5.68 18.82 13.16
C TYR A 674 -6.26 19.81 14.17
N GLU A 675 -6.78 20.95 13.69
CA GLU A 675 -7.48 21.94 14.51
C GLU A 675 -8.73 21.35 15.15
N LEU A 676 -9.59 20.70 14.35
CA LEU A 676 -10.83 20.13 14.83
C LEU A 676 -10.59 19.00 15.84
N GLU A 677 -9.66 18.09 15.55
CA GLU A 677 -9.29 17.00 16.48
C GLU A 677 -8.72 17.54 17.80
N ALA A 678 -7.93 18.62 17.73
CA ALA A 678 -7.37 19.28 18.91
C ALA A 678 -8.40 20.01 19.76
N MET A 679 -9.53 20.43 19.20
CA MET A 679 -10.62 21.11 19.90
C MET A 679 -11.63 20.16 20.54
N LYS A 680 -11.66 18.87 20.18
CA LYS A 680 -12.59 17.88 20.74
C LYS A 680 -12.42 17.74 22.25
N ASP A 681 -13.52 17.63 23.00
CA ASP A 681 -13.46 17.33 24.44
C ASP A 681 -12.90 15.92 24.69
N ALA A 682 -13.40 14.92 23.95
CA ALA A 682 -12.90 13.54 23.94
C ALA A 682 -11.94 13.32 22.75
N TRP A 683 -10.75 13.90 22.85
CA TRP A 683 -9.70 13.79 21.84
C TRP A 683 -8.95 12.46 21.92
N ASP A 684 -8.60 11.88 20.75
CA ASP A 684 -7.76 10.69 20.66
C ASP A 684 -6.33 11.05 20.27
N LEU A 685 -5.38 10.77 21.17
CA LEU A 685 -3.96 11.06 20.97
C LEU A 685 -3.38 10.30 19.76
N VAL A 686 -3.87 9.10 19.46
CA VAL A 686 -3.35 8.29 18.34
C VAL A 686 -3.74 8.92 17.01
N THR A 687 -5.03 9.21 16.83
CA THR A 687 -5.54 9.89 15.62
C THR A 687 -4.86 11.25 15.42
N LEU A 688 -4.71 12.02 16.49
CA LEU A 688 -4.09 13.34 16.43
C LEU A 688 -2.60 13.25 16.05
N LEU A 689 -1.88 12.24 16.54
CA LEU A 689 -0.49 11.95 16.15
C LEU A 689 -0.39 11.50 14.68
N GLU A 690 -1.33 10.70 14.19
CA GLU A 690 -1.39 10.30 12.77
C GLU A 690 -1.60 11.51 11.85
N ILE A 691 -2.55 12.39 12.18
CA ILE A 691 -2.77 13.64 11.46
C ILE A 691 -1.50 14.48 11.47
N HIS A 692 -0.89 14.68 12.65
CA HIS A 692 0.34 15.44 12.81
C HIS A 692 1.48 14.90 11.95
N ASN A 693 1.74 13.59 11.99
CA ASN A 693 2.82 12.97 11.22
C ASN A 693 2.56 13.06 9.71
N THR A 694 1.32 12.86 9.28
CA THR A 694 0.94 12.97 7.86
C THR A 694 1.11 14.41 7.39
N LEU A 695 0.69 15.39 8.19
CA LEU A 695 0.88 16.81 7.92
C LEU A 695 2.38 17.15 7.83
N MET A 696 3.21 16.67 8.76
CA MET A 696 4.67 16.82 8.70
C MET A 696 5.28 16.21 7.43
N ASP A 697 4.82 15.02 7.03
CA ASP A 697 5.24 14.36 5.80
C ASP A 697 4.91 15.20 4.55
N THR A 698 3.74 15.86 4.52
CA THR A 698 3.38 16.80 3.44
C THR A 698 4.28 18.04 3.39
N HIS A 699 5.16 18.28 4.36
CA HIS A 699 6.16 19.37 4.29
C HIS A 699 7.57 18.84 4.05
N LEU A 700 7.89 17.65 4.59
CA LEU A 700 9.26 17.11 4.62
C LEU A 700 9.57 16.09 3.50
N LYS A 701 8.59 15.33 3.00
CA LYS A 701 8.83 14.30 1.97
C LYS A 701 8.78 14.89 0.57
N ASP A 702 9.63 14.42 -0.33
CA ASP A 702 9.68 14.76 -1.76
C ASP A 702 9.85 16.26 -2.10
N THR A 703 10.30 17.08 -1.14
CA THR A 703 10.61 18.51 -1.33
C THR A 703 12.11 18.79 -1.24
N THR A 704 12.60 19.63 -2.15
CA THR A 704 13.98 20.14 -2.12
C THR A 704 14.11 21.40 -1.26
N ASN A 705 13.00 22.08 -0.96
CA ASN A 705 12.95 23.29 -0.16
C ASN A 705 11.82 23.20 0.89
N ILE A 706 12.16 23.35 2.16
CA ILE A 706 11.21 23.28 3.28
C ILE A 706 10.78 24.71 3.61
N ASN A 707 9.49 25.02 3.43
CA ASN A 707 8.97 26.34 3.79
C ASN A 707 8.69 26.40 5.29
N ARG A 708 9.59 27.04 6.05
CA ARG A 708 9.46 27.17 7.51
C ARG A 708 8.27 28.00 7.96
N ALA A 709 7.86 28.99 7.16
CA ALA A 709 6.74 29.86 7.49
C ALA A 709 5.42 29.09 7.54
N LYS A 710 5.22 28.07 6.69
CA LYS A 710 4.00 27.25 6.74
C LYS A 710 3.83 26.48 8.05
N PHE A 711 4.92 26.19 8.78
CA PHE A 711 4.80 25.51 10.08
C PHE A 711 4.26 26.42 11.19
N SER A 712 4.30 27.76 11.02
CA SER A 712 3.78 28.67 12.05
C SER A 712 2.26 28.57 12.21
N GLU A 713 1.56 28.19 11.14
CA GLU A 713 0.11 27.94 11.14
C GLU A 713 -0.28 26.85 12.16
N TYR A 714 0.59 25.87 12.38
CA TYR A 714 0.29 24.72 13.24
C TYR A 714 0.75 24.89 14.70
N PHE A 715 1.52 25.94 15.01
CA PHE A 715 2.09 26.10 16.35
C PHE A 715 1.04 26.30 17.42
N LYS A 716 0.00 27.11 17.15
CA LYS A 716 -1.09 27.35 18.09
C LYS A 716 -1.79 26.05 18.47
N THR A 717 -2.12 25.23 17.46
CA THR A 717 -2.78 23.93 17.64
C THR A 717 -1.86 22.95 18.37
N ALA A 718 -0.59 22.87 17.99
CA ALA A 718 0.38 21.98 18.64
C ALA A 718 0.62 22.37 20.11
N GLU A 719 0.62 23.65 20.46
CA GLU A 719 0.72 24.14 21.84
C GLU A 719 -0.51 23.80 22.65
N ALA A 720 -1.71 24.05 22.13
CA ALA A 720 -2.96 23.68 22.77
C ALA A 720 -2.99 22.18 23.10
N VAL A 721 -2.60 21.33 22.16
CA VAL A 721 -2.53 19.88 22.41
C VAL A 721 -1.41 19.53 23.39
N THR A 722 -0.24 20.17 23.31
CA THR A 722 0.87 19.92 24.25
C THR A 722 0.46 20.23 25.69
N GLU A 723 -0.28 21.32 25.90
CA GLU A 723 -0.85 21.64 27.20
C GLU A 723 -1.89 20.62 27.66
N ARG A 724 -2.75 20.16 26.75
CA ARG A 724 -3.73 19.11 27.05
C ARG A 724 -3.05 17.78 27.38
N VAL A 725 -2.01 17.37 26.65
CA VAL A 725 -1.20 16.18 26.99
C VAL A 725 -0.59 16.34 28.39
N ARG A 726 -0.09 17.54 28.72
CA ARG A 726 0.48 17.79 30.04
C ARG A 726 -0.55 17.74 31.18
N LYS A 727 -1.77 18.25 30.94
CA LYS A 727 -2.84 18.35 31.96
C LYS A 727 -3.68 17.08 32.10
N CYS A 728 -4.03 16.45 30.97
CA CYS A 728 -5.07 15.43 30.91
C CYS A 728 -4.54 13.99 30.79
N LEU A 729 -3.28 13.79 30.35
CA LEU A 729 -2.70 12.44 30.18
C LEU A 729 -1.65 12.11 31.25
N PRO A 730 -1.51 10.82 31.60
CA PRO A 730 -0.37 10.32 32.35
C PRO A 730 0.93 10.68 31.61
N GLN A 731 1.93 11.12 32.37
CA GLN A 731 3.25 11.44 31.84
C GLN A 731 4.05 10.15 31.62
N ASP A 732 3.66 9.38 30.61
CA ASP A 732 4.19 8.07 30.25
C ASP A 732 4.80 8.07 28.83
N GLY A 733 5.11 6.89 28.29
CA GLY A 733 5.65 6.75 26.93
C GLY A 733 4.76 7.37 25.84
N ASN A 734 3.43 7.40 25.99
CA ASN A 734 2.52 7.95 24.99
C ASN A 734 2.60 9.49 24.97
N ALA A 735 2.65 10.12 26.14
CA ALA A 735 2.91 11.56 26.24
C ALA A 735 4.28 11.92 25.63
N ALA A 736 5.30 11.07 25.85
CA ALA A 736 6.64 11.25 25.28
C ALA A 736 6.65 11.23 23.74
N VAL A 737 5.86 10.34 23.12
CA VAL A 737 5.71 10.26 21.65
C VAL A 737 5.15 11.57 21.09
N TYR A 738 4.15 12.16 21.75
CA TYR A 738 3.61 13.43 21.30
C TYR A 738 4.57 14.60 21.55
N TYR A 739 5.23 14.66 22.71
CA TYR A 739 6.25 15.68 22.96
C TYR A 739 7.38 15.63 21.94
N LYS A 740 7.81 14.44 21.52
CA LYS A 740 8.76 14.29 20.40
C LYS A 740 8.19 14.88 19.10
N ALA A 741 6.97 14.54 18.72
CA ALA A 741 6.36 15.02 17.47
C ALA A 741 6.21 16.55 17.46
N ALA A 742 5.67 17.12 18.54
CA ALA A 742 5.56 18.57 18.72
C ALA A 742 6.94 19.26 18.76
N ALA A 743 7.95 18.64 19.35
CA ALA A 743 9.33 19.14 19.34
C ALA A 743 9.93 19.17 17.94
N GLU A 744 9.69 18.13 17.13
CA GLU A 744 10.12 18.07 15.73
C GLU A 744 9.44 19.16 14.89
N LEU A 745 8.12 19.34 15.02
CA LEU A 745 7.38 20.43 14.38
C LEU A 745 8.01 21.80 14.70
N LYS A 746 8.22 22.09 15.99
CA LYS A 746 8.80 23.37 16.45
C LYS A 746 10.24 23.55 15.97
N ALA A 747 11.05 22.49 15.99
CA ALA A 747 12.43 22.52 15.50
C ALA A 747 12.50 22.78 13.98
N TRP A 748 11.62 22.15 13.18
CA TRP A 748 11.58 22.37 11.72
C TRP A 748 11.04 23.75 11.36
N GLY A 749 10.07 24.27 12.12
CA GLY A 749 9.55 25.62 11.96
C GLY A 749 10.42 26.74 12.56
N GLY A 750 11.54 26.40 13.21
CA GLY A 750 12.55 27.37 13.68
C GLY A 750 12.44 27.82 15.14
N ARG A 751 11.47 27.32 15.91
CA ARG A 751 11.34 27.56 17.37
C ARG A 751 12.21 26.55 18.14
N TYR A 752 13.52 26.67 17.99
CA TYR A 752 14.48 25.69 18.50
C TYR A 752 14.52 25.59 20.03
N GLN A 753 14.33 26.70 20.75
CA GLN A 753 14.35 26.72 22.21
C GLN A 753 13.21 25.86 22.77
N GLU A 754 12.00 26.06 22.26
CA GLU A 754 10.83 25.30 22.69
C GLU A 754 10.89 23.83 22.23
N GLY A 755 11.45 23.58 21.05
CA GLY A 755 11.73 22.21 20.61
C GLY A 755 12.70 21.50 21.55
N LYS A 756 13.76 22.20 22.01
CA LYS A 756 14.70 21.68 23.01
C LYS A 756 14.00 21.37 24.33
N ASP A 757 13.15 22.27 24.81
CA ASP A 757 12.43 22.09 26.07
C ASP A 757 11.51 20.85 26.01
N LEU A 758 10.83 20.63 24.88
CA LEU A 758 10.01 19.44 24.66
C LEU A 758 10.82 18.15 24.52
N PHE A 759 11.97 18.16 23.85
CA PHE A 759 12.85 16.98 23.81
C PHE A 759 13.40 16.61 25.19
N ASN A 760 13.72 17.61 26.02
CA ASN A 760 14.14 17.40 27.41
C ASN A 760 13.03 16.81 28.29
N LEU A 761 11.76 17.05 27.94
CA LEU A 761 10.62 16.41 28.59
C LEU A 761 10.39 14.98 28.07
N ALA A 762 10.58 14.73 26.77
CA ALA A 762 10.33 13.43 26.15
C ALA A 762 11.37 12.34 26.51
N ILE A 763 12.66 12.67 26.50
CA ILE A 763 13.76 11.72 26.76
C ILE A 763 13.64 10.99 28.11
N PRO A 764 13.42 11.67 29.26
CA PRO A 764 13.30 10.98 30.54
C PRO A 764 12.08 10.05 30.59
N LEU A 765 10.97 10.44 29.94
CA LEU A 765 9.77 9.60 29.86
C LEU A 765 10.00 8.34 29.02
N PHE A 766 10.68 8.45 27.87
CA PHE A 766 11.08 7.28 27.08
C PHE A 766 12.07 6.36 27.81
N ARG A 767 12.94 6.91 28.68
CA ARG A 767 13.87 6.12 29.50
C ARG A 767 13.17 5.45 30.69
N ALA A 768 12.08 6.03 31.17
CA ALA A 768 11.25 5.45 32.24
C ALA A 768 10.40 4.28 31.75
N GLU A 769 10.04 4.27 30.45
CA GLU A 769 9.25 3.21 29.82
C GLU A 769 10.07 1.92 29.68
N LYS A 770 9.57 0.83 30.28
CA LYS A 770 10.26 -0.48 30.32
C LYS A 770 9.53 -1.56 29.53
N ALA A 771 8.27 -1.33 29.15
CA ALA A 771 7.46 -2.32 28.45
C ALA A 771 7.90 -2.51 26.98
N THR A 772 8.45 -1.46 26.36
CA THR A 772 8.83 -1.41 24.95
C THR A 772 10.25 -0.86 24.77
N ASP A 773 10.97 -1.35 23.75
CA ASP A 773 12.33 -0.86 23.44
C ASP A 773 12.27 0.52 22.78
N CYS A 774 12.46 1.57 23.59
CA CYS A 774 12.47 2.97 23.15
C CYS A 774 13.85 3.47 22.69
N SER A 775 14.89 2.62 22.60
CA SER A 775 16.27 3.05 22.31
C SER A 775 16.40 3.83 20.99
N GLY A 776 15.67 3.42 19.96
CA GLY A 776 15.62 4.13 18.67
C GLY A 776 14.98 5.51 18.77
N LEU A 777 13.89 5.65 19.53
CA LEU A 777 13.22 6.94 19.74
C LEU A 777 14.09 7.89 20.56
N ILE A 778 14.73 7.39 21.62
CA ILE A 778 15.67 8.14 22.44
C ILE A 778 16.81 8.69 21.58
N GLN A 779 17.43 7.85 20.74
CA GLN A 779 18.49 8.30 19.84
C GLN A 779 17.99 9.39 18.88
N THR A 780 16.78 9.27 18.33
CA THR A 780 16.23 10.33 17.46
C THR A 780 15.98 11.64 18.21
N CYS A 781 15.49 11.58 19.45
CA CYS A 781 15.31 12.76 20.29
C CYS A 781 16.65 13.42 20.64
N GLU A 782 17.68 12.62 21.00
CA GLU A 782 19.02 13.13 21.31
C GLU A 782 19.69 13.77 20.09
N ASP A 783 19.54 13.17 18.90
CA ASP A 783 20.05 13.71 17.65
C ASP A 783 19.37 15.05 17.29
N MET A 784 18.05 15.15 17.48
CA MET A 784 17.28 16.38 17.23
C MET A 784 17.48 17.45 18.30
N LEU A 785 17.68 17.06 19.56
CA LEU A 785 18.06 17.97 20.65
C LEU A 785 19.42 18.60 20.35
N ALA A 786 20.41 17.80 19.95
CA ALA A 786 21.71 18.31 19.52
C ALA A 786 21.60 19.23 18.30
N PHE A 787 20.64 18.99 17.40
CA PHE A 787 20.33 19.90 16.29
C PHE A 787 19.76 21.24 16.79
N CYS A 788 18.80 21.24 17.72
CA CYS A 788 18.27 22.47 18.32
C CYS A 788 19.37 23.27 19.02
N GLU A 789 20.20 22.62 19.85
CA GLU A 789 21.29 23.27 20.59
C GLU A 789 22.32 23.94 19.69
N ARG A 790 22.70 23.28 18.59
CA ARG A 790 23.65 23.86 17.63
C ARG A 790 23.09 25.08 16.91
N ASN A 791 21.79 25.10 16.61
CA ASN A 791 21.11 26.24 16.00
C ASN A 791 20.92 27.40 17.00
N ILE A 792 20.60 27.11 18.26
CA ILE A 792 20.52 28.12 19.33
C ILE A 792 21.89 28.77 19.59
N ALA A 793 22.95 27.96 19.62
CA ALA A 793 24.32 28.44 19.83
C ALA A 793 24.89 29.22 18.61
N GLY A 794 24.14 29.37 17.52
CA GLY A 794 24.63 29.99 16.27
C GLY A 794 25.78 29.24 15.59
N SER A 795 26.20 28.10 16.14
CA SER A 795 27.37 27.31 15.72
C SER A 795 27.16 26.59 14.37
N GLN A 796 25.91 26.51 13.92
CA GLN A 796 25.54 25.85 12.69
C GLN A 796 25.12 26.89 11.64
N LYS A 797 25.95 27.09 10.59
CA LYS A 797 25.40 27.51 9.30
C LYS A 797 24.52 26.36 8.84
N SER A 798 23.20 26.54 8.98
CA SER A 798 22.22 25.51 8.66
C SER A 798 22.56 24.85 7.32
N PRO A 799 22.56 23.50 7.21
CA PRO A 799 22.90 22.79 5.97
C PRO A 799 21.90 23.05 4.82
N MET A 800 20.81 23.76 5.14
CA MET A 800 19.80 24.32 4.27
C MET A 800 19.78 25.82 4.58
N ASN A 801 20.02 26.69 3.60
CA ASN A 801 20.03 28.16 3.78
C ASN A 801 18.70 28.63 4.40
N PHE A 802 18.69 28.88 5.70
CA PHE A 802 17.55 29.45 6.40
C PHE A 802 17.99 30.69 7.15
N SER A 803 17.29 31.80 6.95
CA SER A 803 17.39 32.99 7.79
C SER A 803 16.60 32.77 9.08
N VAL A 804 17.22 33.03 10.21
CA VAL A 804 16.58 33.07 11.54
C VAL A 804 16.01 34.48 11.74
N PRO A 805 14.70 34.67 11.98
CA PRO A 805 14.17 35.96 12.41
C PRO A 805 14.49 36.16 13.89
N GLY A 806 15.11 37.28 14.23
CA GLY A 806 15.25 37.75 15.62
C GLY A 806 16.55 37.36 16.31
N GLN A 807 17.65 38.00 15.93
CA GLN A 807 18.66 38.44 16.89
C GLN A 807 19.22 39.77 16.39
N GLU A 808 18.69 40.85 16.95
CA GLU A 808 19.34 42.16 16.97
C GLU A 808 20.76 41.95 17.54
N GLN A 809 21.76 42.04 16.67
CA GLN A 809 23.13 42.18 17.11
C GLN A 809 23.30 43.61 17.63
N LYS A 810 23.19 43.77 18.95
CA LYS A 810 23.77 44.92 19.66
C LYS A 810 25.24 45.03 19.25
N GLN A 811 25.57 46.10 18.55
CA GLN A 811 26.94 46.55 18.33
C GLN A 811 27.56 46.96 19.68
N PRO A 812 28.86 46.71 19.93
CA PRO A 812 29.57 47.43 20.96
C PRO A 812 30.00 48.80 20.41
N GLU A 813 29.89 49.78 21.30
CA GLU A 813 30.00 51.22 21.11
C GLU A 813 31.37 51.67 20.58
N SER A 814 31.35 52.58 19.60
CA SER A 814 32.38 53.60 19.44
C SER A 814 31.71 54.93 19.09
N GLU A 815 31.96 55.91 19.95
CA GLU A 815 31.44 57.27 19.97
C GLU A 815 31.62 58.02 18.64
N ALA A 816 30.57 58.73 18.17
CA ALA A 816 30.62 60.17 17.86
C ALA A 816 29.32 60.68 17.16
N LYS A 817 28.62 61.55 17.91
CA LYS A 817 27.90 62.77 17.47
C LYS A 817 26.76 62.69 16.43
N ALA A 818 25.55 62.81 17.00
CA ALA A 818 24.53 63.85 16.76
C ALA A 818 24.29 64.36 15.32
N GLY A 819 23.05 64.18 14.84
CA GLY A 819 22.51 64.86 13.66
C GLY A 819 21.04 64.47 13.38
N GLU A 820 20.13 65.08 14.14
CA GLU A 820 18.78 65.53 13.76
C GLU A 820 17.78 64.55 13.10
N GLY A 821 16.67 64.34 13.80
CA GLY A 821 15.50 63.63 13.29
C GLY A 821 14.52 64.54 12.55
N TYR A 822 13.49 63.92 11.99
CA TYR A 822 12.14 64.44 12.12
C TYR A 822 11.13 63.31 12.02
N SER A 823 10.13 63.45 12.87
CA SER A 823 8.93 62.66 13.08
C SER A 823 7.93 62.73 11.93
N GLY A 824 7.21 61.62 11.72
CA GLY A 824 5.75 61.70 11.64
C GLY A 824 5.09 60.95 10.48
N PRO A 825 3.78 60.72 10.54
CA PRO A 825 3.29 59.35 10.72
C PRO A 825 2.17 58.92 9.73
N VAL A 826 1.89 57.60 9.74
CA VAL A 826 0.55 56.96 9.78
C VAL A 826 -0.45 57.20 8.61
N VAL A 827 -0.76 56.06 7.93
CA VAL A 827 -2.08 55.54 7.47
C VAL A 827 -2.74 56.34 6.33
N GLU A 828 -3.16 55.74 5.22
CA GLU A 828 -4.42 54.99 5.03
C GLU A 828 -4.41 54.14 3.74
N GLU A 829 -5.25 53.10 3.79
CA GLU A 829 -5.63 52.14 2.76
C GLU A 829 -6.38 52.82 1.59
N ILE A 830 -6.24 52.31 0.36
CA ILE A 830 -7.27 52.37 -0.68
C ILE A 830 -7.24 51.08 -1.53
N ASP A 831 -8.44 50.57 -1.74
CA ASP A 831 -8.89 49.36 -2.40
C ASP A 831 -8.78 49.33 -3.95
N ASP A 832 -8.95 48.11 -4.45
CA ASP A 832 -9.68 47.67 -5.66
C ASP A 832 -9.31 48.19 -7.06
N ALA A 833 -9.05 47.24 -7.96
CA ALA A 833 -9.89 46.92 -9.12
C ALA A 833 -9.07 46.42 -10.33
N ASP A 834 -9.49 45.26 -10.84
CA ASP A 834 -9.67 44.84 -12.24
C ASP A 834 -8.68 45.32 -13.33
N VAL A 835 -8.25 44.38 -14.18
CA VAL A 835 -8.55 44.36 -15.63
C VAL A 835 -7.93 43.12 -16.28
N GLU A 836 -8.75 42.52 -17.14
CA GLU A 836 -8.56 41.30 -17.92
C GLU A 836 -7.54 41.41 -19.06
N MET A 837 -7.36 40.24 -19.67
CA MET A 837 -6.57 39.82 -20.81
C MET A 837 -6.55 40.75 -22.04
N GLU A 838 -5.46 40.68 -22.81
CA GLU A 838 -5.55 40.73 -24.27
C GLU A 838 -4.42 39.92 -24.94
N GLU A 839 -4.83 39.05 -25.87
CA GLU A 839 -3.99 38.33 -26.83
C GLU A 839 -3.52 39.29 -27.94
N VAL A 840 -2.26 39.17 -28.38
CA VAL A 840 -1.85 39.63 -29.72
C VAL A 840 -0.85 38.64 -30.31
N ALA A 841 -1.22 38.06 -31.44
CA ALA A 841 -0.36 37.45 -32.45
C ALA A 841 -0.37 38.36 -33.70
N PRO A 842 0.30 37.99 -34.81
CA PRO A 842 1.72 37.72 -35.02
C PRO A 842 2.28 38.59 -36.17
N ASP A 843 3.60 38.62 -36.42
CA ASP A 843 4.06 38.84 -37.81
C ASP A 843 5.48 38.33 -38.15
N ALA A 844 5.62 38.02 -39.44
CA ALA A 844 6.67 37.39 -40.24
C ALA A 844 8.10 37.94 -40.08
N GLY A 845 9.21 37.32 -40.50
CA GLY A 845 9.52 36.19 -41.38
C GLY A 845 10.86 36.48 -42.09
N ALA A 846 11.75 35.51 -42.25
CA ALA A 846 12.85 35.53 -43.24
C ALA A 846 13.50 34.14 -43.39
N ASP A 847 13.50 33.65 -44.63
CA ASP A 847 13.95 32.35 -45.11
C ASP A 847 15.48 32.21 -45.24
N ALA A 848 15.98 30.97 -45.07
CA ALA A 848 17.06 30.40 -45.86
C ALA A 848 17.07 28.85 -45.76
N ALA A 849 16.73 28.20 -46.88
CA ALA A 849 16.86 26.76 -47.17
C ALA A 849 18.36 26.34 -47.29
N ASP A 850 18.82 25.09 -47.24
CA ASP A 850 18.20 23.77 -47.32
C ASP A 850 19.21 22.74 -46.74
N ALA A 851 18.74 21.88 -45.85
CA ALA A 851 19.30 20.57 -45.53
C ALA A 851 18.14 19.78 -44.90
N GLY A 852 17.23 19.30 -45.77
CA GLY A 852 15.93 18.73 -45.39
C GLY A 852 15.95 17.77 -44.19
N GLU A 853 15.49 18.27 -43.05
CA GLU A 853 15.01 17.48 -41.93
C GLU A 853 13.55 17.08 -42.20
N VAL A 854 13.24 15.79 -42.09
CA VAL A 854 11.87 15.29 -42.14
C VAL A 854 11.15 15.75 -40.87
N ALA A 855 10.41 16.86 -40.95
CA ALA A 855 9.63 17.38 -39.83
C ALA A 855 8.37 16.52 -39.59
N CYS A 856 8.28 15.93 -38.39
CA CYS A 856 7.04 15.33 -37.88
C CYS A 856 6.16 16.42 -37.25
N GLU A 857 4.95 16.61 -37.76
CA GLU A 857 3.97 17.49 -37.11
C GLU A 857 3.09 16.67 -36.17
N TYR A 858 2.94 17.12 -34.92
CA TYR A 858 2.05 16.52 -33.92
C TYR A 858 0.74 17.30 -33.85
N ARG A 859 -0.41 16.62 -33.90
CA ARG A 859 -1.74 17.23 -33.70
C ARG A 859 -2.61 16.43 -32.72
N LEU A 860 -3.57 17.10 -32.08
CA LEU A 860 -4.52 16.43 -31.19
C LEU A 860 -5.48 15.53 -31.99
N ALA A 861 -5.85 14.39 -31.40
CA ALA A 861 -6.81 13.46 -31.99
C ALA A 861 -8.24 14.02 -32.00
N SER A 862 -8.95 13.84 -33.10
CA SER A 862 -10.35 14.23 -33.27
C SER A 862 -11.25 12.98 -33.43
N PRO A 863 -12.56 13.10 -33.16
CA PRO A 863 -13.52 12.02 -33.40
C PRO A 863 -13.41 11.37 -34.78
N GLY A 864 -13.17 12.17 -35.83
CA GLY A 864 -13.07 11.68 -37.22
C GLY A 864 -11.86 10.78 -37.50
N ASP A 865 -10.89 10.71 -36.58
CA ASP A 865 -9.68 9.88 -36.73
C ASP A 865 -9.91 8.39 -36.37
N PHE A 866 -11.13 8.01 -35.94
CA PHE A 866 -11.48 6.62 -35.59
C PHE A 866 -11.39 5.66 -36.78
N SER A 867 -11.87 6.10 -37.95
CA SER A 867 -11.83 5.30 -39.19
C SER A 867 -10.40 5.00 -39.64
N ALA A 868 -9.49 5.97 -39.51
CA ALA A 868 -8.07 5.80 -39.81
C ALA A 868 -7.40 4.83 -38.82
N ALA A 869 -7.74 4.90 -37.53
CA ALA A 869 -7.25 3.95 -36.52
C ALA A 869 -7.73 2.50 -36.79
N LEU A 870 -8.98 2.33 -37.22
CA LEU A 870 -9.53 1.03 -37.64
C LEU A 870 -8.82 0.46 -38.87
N MET A 871 -8.62 1.28 -39.90
CA MET A 871 -7.92 0.88 -41.13
C MET A 871 -6.48 0.44 -40.86
N LEU A 872 -5.78 1.12 -39.94
CA LEU A 872 -4.44 0.76 -39.50
C LEU A 872 -4.40 -0.53 -38.67
N CYS A 873 -5.42 -0.79 -37.84
CA CYS A 873 -5.54 -2.04 -37.11
C CYS A 873 -5.81 -3.22 -38.07
N ALA A 874 -6.67 -3.00 -39.07
CA ALA A 874 -6.98 -3.99 -40.10
C ALA A 874 -5.76 -4.30 -40.98
N SER A 875 -5.00 -3.28 -41.43
CA SER A 875 -3.78 -3.48 -42.22
C SER A 875 -2.64 -4.14 -41.43
N ALA A 876 -2.64 -3.98 -40.10
CA ALA A 876 -1.72 -4.67 -39.19
C ALA A 876 -2.22 -6.04 -38.71
N GLY A 877 -3.40 -6.51 -39.17
CA GLY A 877 -3.99 -7.79 -38.78
C GLY A 877 -4.34 -7.90 -37.29
N ARG A 878 -4.78 -6.79 -36.67
CA ARG A 878 -5.13 -6.71 -35.24
C ARG A 878 -6.58 -6.29 -35.02
N VAL A 879 -7.15 -6.77 -33.91
CA VAL A 879 -8.46 -6.33 -33.43
C VAL A 879 -8.30 -4.94 -32.80
N PRO A 880 -9.10 -3.94 -33.19
CA PRO A 880 -9.03 -2.58 -32.65
C PRO A 880 -9.36 -2.58 -31.15
N LEU A 881 -8.71 -1.69 -30.40
CA LEU A 881 -8.89 -1.55 -28.94
C LEU A 881 -10.30 -1.02 -28.58
N PHE A 882 -10.90 -0.24 -29.47
CA PHE A 882 -12.22 0.34 -29.31
C PHE A 882 -13.16 -0.30 -30.33
N GLU A 883 -14.31 -0.81 -29.86
CA GLU A 883 -15.26 -1.56 -30.68
C GLU A 883 -16.12 -0.63 -31.55
N ASP A 884 -16.39 0.59 -31.08
CA ASP A 884 -17.22 1.59 -31.78
C ASP A 884 -16.72 3.03 -31.61
N GLU A 885 -17.14 3.91 -32.52
CA GLU A 885 -16.74 5.32 -32.55
C GLU A 885 -17.21 6.06 -31.29
N ALA A 886 -18.35 5.66 -30.72
CA ALA A 886 -18.88 6.23 -29.49
C ALA A 886 -17.95 5.97 -28.28
N SER A 887 -17.35 4.77 -28.18
CA SER A 887 -16.35 4.48 -27.14
C SER A 887 -15.05 5.26 -27.36
N PHE A 888 -14.63 5.44 -28.62
CA PHE A 888 -13.46 6.25 -28.96
C PHE A 888 -13.66 7.73 -28.59
N VAL A 889 -14.82 8.31 -28.93
CA VAL A 889 -15.19 9.69 -28.58
C VAL A 889 -15.42 9.85 -27.08
N GLY A 890 -16.01 8.86 -26.41
CA GLY A 890 -16.14 8.82 -24.95
C GLY A 890 -14.78 8.86 -24.27
N HIS A 891 -13.80 8.12 -24.79
CA HIS A 891 -12.43 8.13 -24.30
C HIS A 891 -11.72 9.48 -24.55
N LEU A 892 -11.92 10.11 -25.71
CA LEU A 892 -11.42 11.47 -26.01
C LEU A 892 -11.94 12.53 -25.03
N ARG A 893 -13.21 12.42 -24.61
CA ARG A 893 -13.81 13.33 -23.62
C ARG A 893 -13.29 13.10 -22.19
N GLY A 894 -12.99 11.86 -21.82
CA GLY A 894 -12.45 11.50 -20.50
C GLY A 894 -10.95 11.76 -20.31
N ALA A 895 -10.18 11.76 -21.40
CA ALA A 895 -8.71 11.75 -21.34
C ALA A 895 -8.02 13.12 -21.17
N GLY A 896 -8.74 14.24 -21.29
CA GLY A 896 -8.22 15.61 -21.09
C GLY A 896 -6.94 15.95 -21.87
N ALA A 897 -7.06 16.54 -23.07
CA ALA A 897 -5.95 17.05 -23.91
C ALA A 897 -4.70 16.13 -24.06
N GLY A 898 -4.87 14.81 -23.92
CA GLY A 898 -3.76 13.86 -23.80
C GLY A 898 -3.48 12.99 -25.02
N LEU A 899 -4.26 13.06 -26.11
CA LEU A 899 -4.10 12.18 -27.27
C LEU A 899 -3.39 12.91 -28.44
N CYS A 900 -2.18 12.48 -28.82
CA CYS A 900 -1.37 13.12 -29.87
C CYS A 900 -1.15 12.20 -31.09
N TRP A 901 -1.60 12.62 -32.27
CA TRP A 901 -1.26 12.00 -33.56
C TRP A 901 0.05 12.57 -34.10
N ALA A 902 0.88 11.72 -34.71
CA ALA A 902 2.04 12.15 -35.48
C ALA A 902 1.74 11.94 -36.98
N ALA A 903 1.90 12.98 -37.79
CA ALA A 903 1.82 12.89 -39.24
C ALA A 903 3.13 13.40 -39.85
N VAL A 904 3.66 12.66 -40.82
CA VAL A 904 4.83 13.09 -41.60
C VAL A 904 4.33 13.82 -42.84
N ARG A 905 4.83 15.04 -43.05
CA ARG A 905 4.40 15.87 -44.17
C ARG A 905 5.06 15.38 -45.46
N GLY A 906 4.32 14.63 -46.26
CA GLY A 906 4.76 14.13 -47.57
C GLY A 906 4.18 12.77 -47.92
N GLY A 907 3.01 12.77 -48.54
CA GLY A 907 2.55 11.67 -49.41
C GLY A 907 2.40 10.27 -48.82
N GLY A 908 2.12 10.11 -47.52
CA GLY A 908 1.77 8.82 -46.94
C GLY A 908 1.59 8.87 -45.44
N LEU A 909 0.45 8.41 -44.93
CA LEU A 909 0.15 8.39 -43.50
C LEU A 909 1.07 7.36 -42.81
N CYS A 910 2.06 7.82 -42.05
CA CYS A 910 3.06 6.94 -41.43
C CYS A 910 3.25 7.24 -39.93
N GLY A 911 2.44 6.57 -39.11
CA GLY A 911 2.68 6.39 -37.67
C GLY A 911 1.54 6.86 -36.77
N THR A 912 1.20 6.08 -35.73
CA THR A 912 0.29 6.52 -34.66
C THR A 912 0.92 6.30 -33.29
N ALA A 913 0.70 7.27 -32.39
CA ALA A 913 1.04 7.21 -30.98
C ALA A 913 -0.23 7.44 -30.16
N LEU A 914 -0.67 6.45 -29.40
CA LEU A 914 -1.81 6.57 -28.50
C LEU A 914 -1.30 6.67 -27.06
N CYS A 915 -1.61 7.77 -26.39
CA CYS A 915 -1.31 8.00 -24.97
C CYS A 915 -2.62 8.30 -24.23
N GLY A 916 -2.99 7.39 -23.32
CA GLY A 916 -4.15 7.53 -22.43
C GLY A 916 -3.71 7.91 -21.02
N ASN A 917 -4.50 8.74 -20.34
CA ASN A 917 -4.24 9.23 -19.00
C ASN A 917 -5.23 8.66 -17.97
N ASP A 918 -5.31 7.34 -17.85
CA ASP A 918 -6.18 6.69 -16.86
C ASP A 918 -5.36 6.15 -15.68
N GLY A 919 -5.54 6.81 -14.54
CA GLY A 919 -4.75 6.71 -13.31
C GLY A 919 -4.81 5.40 -12.52
N VAL A 920 -4.88 4.23 -13.18
CA VAL A 920 -4.85 2.92 -12.50
C VAL A 920 -3.69 2.03 -12.98
N PHE A 921 -3.08 2.33 -14.12
CA PHE A 921 -1.86 1.67 -14.58
C PHE A 921 -0.88 2.71 -15.08
N GLY A 922 0.37 2.68 -14.59
CA GLY A 922 1.40 3.63 -14.99
C GLY A 922 1.54 3.72 -16.50
N HIS A 923 1.13 4.88 -17.04
CA HIS A 923 1.31 5.44 -18.38
C HIS A 923 1.78 4.47 -19.47
N ALA A 924 0.92 4.06 -20.40
CA ALA A 924 1.30 3.21 -21.54
C ALA A 924 1.21 3.98 -22.87
N LEU A 925 2.26 3.89 -23.69
CA LEU A 925 2.34 4.37 -25.08
C LEU A 925 2.29 3.19 -26.03
N GLN A 926 1.34 3.14 -26.98
CA GLN A 926 1.37 2.20 -28.10
C GLN A 926 1.88 2.93 -29.34
N VAL A 927 2.98 2.42 -29.93
CA VAL A 927 3.56 2.97 -31.17
C VAL A 927 3.33 2.01 -32.31
N ILE A 928 2.64 2.46 -33.36
CA ILE A 928 2.40 1.69 -34.58
C ILE A 928 3.12 2.41 -35.72
N ALA A 929 4.17 1.81 -36.26
CA ALA A 929 4.83 2.28 -37.47
C ALA A 929 4.36 1.41 -38.65
N VAL A 930 3.80 2.04 -39.68
CA VAL A 930 3.41 1.37 -40.92
C VAL A 930 4.37 1.83 -42.02
N CYS A 931 5.13 0.89 -42.59
CA CYS A 931 5.90 1.13 -43.80
C CYS A 931 5.07 0.66 -45.00
N ALA A 932 5.06 1.44 -46.08
CA ALA A 932 4.57 0.95 -47.36
C ALA A 932 5.46 -0.21 -47.84
N GLU A 933 4.87 -1.26 -48.39
CA GLU A 933 5.59 -2.41 -48.91
C GLU A 933 6.60 -1.97 -49.99
N GLY A 934 7.90 -2.21 -49.77
CA GLY A 934 8.90 -2.23 -50.85
C GLY A 934 10.23 -1.50 -50.65
N ALA A 935 10.44 -0.65 -49.63
CA ALA A 935 11.66 0.15 -49.54
C ALA A 935 12.54 -0.17 -48.30
N ARG A 936 13.58 -0.98 -48.47
CA ARG A 936 14.60 -1.29 -47.43
C ARG A 936 15.42 -0.07 -46.94
N ARG A 937 15.26 1.11 -47.53
CA ARG A 937 16.02 2.33 -47.20
C ARG A 937 15.40 3.21 -46.11
N GLU A 938 14.18 2.94 -45.64
CA GLU A 938 13.48 3.80 -44.67
C GLU A 938 13.47 3.30 -43.22
N ALA A 939 14.10 2.15 -42.94
CA ALA A 939 14.17 1.60 -41.58
C ALA A 939 14.91 2.54 -40.59
N GLU A 940 15.90 3.30 -41.06
CA GLU A 940 16.60 4.30 -40.24
C GLU A 940 15.73 5.53 -39.95
N VAL A 941 14.86 5.93 -40.89
CA VAL A 941 13.93 7.05 -40.72
C VAL A 941 12.82 6.68 -39.72
N CYS A 942 12.23 5.49 -39.86
CA CYS A 942 11.26 4.97 -38.88
C CYS A 942 11.90 4.80 -37.50
N ARG A 943 13.16 4.37 -37.44
CA ARG A 943 13.93 4.26 -36.19
C ARG A 943 14.19 5.63 -35.54
N GLY A 944 14.56 6.64 -36.34
CA GLY A 944 14.77 8.01 -35.88
C GLY A 944 13.50 8.64 -35.30
N MET A 945 12.36 8.45 -35.97
CA MET A 945 11.06 8.92 -35.46
C MET A 945 10.64 8.18 -34.19
N LEU A 946 10.84 6.86 -34.13
CA LEU A 946 10.63 6.05 -32.93
C LEU A 946 11.53 6.51 -31.77
N GLU A 947 12.78 6.85 -32.04
CA GLU A 947 13.74 7.38 -31.06
C GLU A 947 13.29 8.72 -30.50
N GLN A 948 12.88 9.67 -31.36
CA GLN A 948 12.40 10.99 -30.94
C GLN A 948 11.10 10.91 -30.12
N CYS A 949 10.13 10.10 -30.57
CA CYS A 949 8.90 9.85 -29.81
C CYS A 949 9.21 9.23 -28.44
N ALA A 950 10.09 8.23 -28.42
CA ALA A 950 10.48 7.53 -27.20
C ALA A 950 11.30 8.41 -26.23
N GLU A 951 12.09 9.35 -26.74
CA GLU A 951 12.91 10.27 -25.93
C GLU A 951 12.06 11.40 -25.32
N ALA A 952 11.13 11.98 -26.09
CA ALA A 952 10.14 12.94 -25.58
C ALA A 952 9.26 12.31 -24.48
N CYS A 953 8.81 11.07 -24.68
CA CYS A 953 8.03 10.31 -23.70
C CYS A 953 8.84 9.96 -22.44
N ARG A 954 10.15 9.69 -22.58
CA ARG A 954 11.05 9.45 -21.45
C ARG A 954 11.27 10.71 -20.62
N GLY A 955 11.35 11.87 -21.26
CA GLY A 955 11.36 13.17 -20.58
C GLY A 955 10.11 13.41 -19.72
N ARG A 956 8.99 12.78 -20.09
CA ARG A 956 7.69 12.89 -19.41
C ARG A 956 7.32 11.68 -18.51
N GLY A 957 8.20 10.67 -18.40
CA GLY A 957 8.04 9.54 -17.46
C GLY A 957 7.07 8.42 -17.89
N LEU A 958 6.75 8.30 -19.18
CA LEU A 958 5.79 7.31 -19.69
C LEU A 958 6.39 5.89 -19.82
N ARG A 959 5.56 4.82 -19.83
CA ARG A 959 5.93 3.41 -20.12
C ARG A 959 5.43 3.00 -21.53
N ALA A 960 5.94 1.94 -22.16
CA ALA A 960 5.63 1.58 -23.56
C ALA A 960 4.96 0.20 -23.68
N LEU A 961 3.93 0.06 -24.51
CA LEU A 961 3.22 -1.19 -24.78
C LEU A 961 3.90 -1.95 -25.92
N ARG A 962 4.16 -3.24 -25.74
CA ARG A 962 4.86 -4.06 -26.73
C ARG A 962 3.90 -4.97 -27.51
N ALA A 963 3.60 -4.63 -28.76
CA ALA A 963 2.89 -5.51 -29.70
C ALA A 963 3.90 -6.28 -30.60
N ASN A 964 3.53 -7.49 -31.01
CA ASN A 964 4.40 -8.53 -31.57
C ASN A 964 5.28 -8.08 -32.78
N PRO A 965 6.56 -8.51 -32.90
CA PRO A 965 7.58 -7.92 -33.77
C PRO A 965 7.59 -8.49 -35.20
N ALA A 966 6.43 -8.77 -35.79
CA ALA A 966 6.37 -9.51 -37.06
C ALA A 966 6.84 -8.69 -38.29
N ALA A 967 6.90 -7.35 -38.22
CA ALA A 967 7.26 -6.51 -39.37
C ALA A 967 8.77 -6.18 -39.49
N ALA A 968 9.59 -6.45 -38.47
CA ALA A 968 10.99 -5.98 -38.44
C ALA A 968 12.05 -7.10 -38.36
N GLY A 969 11.67 -8.37 -38.24
CA GLY A 969 12.62 -9.48 -38.15
C GLY A 969 13.52 -9.48 -36.91
N GLU A 970 13.27 -8.61 -35.92
CA GLU A 970 14.06 -8.52 -34.69
C GLU A 970 13.45 -9.35 -33.55
N SER A 971 14.26 -10.27 -33.02
CA SER A 971 13.91 -11.05 -31.84
C SER A 971 13.90 -10.15 -30.59
N SER A 972 12.78 -10.16 -29.86
CA SER A 972 12.73 -9.81 -28.44
C SER A 972 13.30 -8.45 -27.99
N GLY A 973 12.75 -7.31 -28.45
CA GLY A 973 12.82 -6.03 -27.71
C GLY A 973 14.13 -5.24 -27.77
N GLU A 974 15.10 -5.67 -28.59
CA GLU A 974 16.43 -5.05 -28.69
C GLU A 974 16.39 -3.58 -29.11
N LEU A 975 15.44 -3.18 -29.97
CA LEU A 975 15.28 -1.79 -30.39
C LEU A 975 14.97 -0.85 -29.22
N LEU A 976 13.93 -1.16 -28.43
CA LEU A 976 13.54 -0.34 -27.29
C LEU A 976 14.61 -0.35 -26.18
N GLU A 977 15.32 -1.48 -26.01
CA GLU A 977 16.47 -1.57 -25.09
C GLU A 977 17.64 -0.71 -25.57
N GLY A 978 17.90 -0.69 -26.89
CA GLY A 978 18.87 0.18 -27.54
C GLY A 978 18.55 1.66 -27.36
N MET A 979 17.27 2.02 -27.40
CA MET A 979 16.80 3.38 -27.12
C MET A 979 16.98 3.75 -25.64
N GLY A 980 17.11 2.78 -24.72
CA GLY A 980 17.35 3.01 -23.28
C GLY A 980 16.19 2.59 -22.36
N TRP A 981 15.13 1.99 -22.92
CA TRP A 981 14.02 1.45 -22.17
C TRP A 981 14.34 0.02 -21.71
N ARG A 982 14.37 -0.22 -20.40
CA ARG A 982 14.52 -1.59 -19.85
C ARG A 982 13.22 -2.37 -19.94
N ALA A 983 13.27 -3.70 -19.91
CA ALA A 983 12.10 -4.59 -19.84
C ALA A 983 11.03 -4.21 -18.80
N SER A 984 11.44 -3.59 -17.67
CA SER A 984 10.55 -3.07 -16.63
C SER A 984 9.71 -1.86 -17.05
N HIS A 985 10.06 -1.19 -18.15
CA HIS A 985 9.31 -0.08 -18.75
C HIS A 985 8.41 -0.56 -19.89
N TYR A 986 8.40 -1.86 -20.19
CA TYR A 986 7.48 -2.46 -21.15
C TYR A 986 6.23 -2.97 -20.44
N VAL A 987 5.09 -2.75 -21.06
CA VAL A 987 3.85 -3.44 -20.74
C VAL A 987 3.68 -4.50 -21.81
N TYR A 988 3.83 -5.76 -21.42
CA TYR A 988 3.57 -6.90 -22.29
C TYR A 988 2.06 -7.17 -22.25
N SER A 989 1.35 -6.94 -23.36
CA SER A 989 0.03 -7.54 -23.49
C SER A 989 0.25 -9.04 -23.66
N THR A 990 -0.18 -9.83 -22.68
CA THR A 990 -0.39 -11.25 -22.92
C THR A 990 -1.42 -11.37 -24.05
N PRO A 991 -1.16 -12.13 -25.12
CA PRO A 991 -2.29 -12.65 -25.88
C PRO A 991 -3.13 -13.43 -24.87
N LEU A 992 -4.44 -13.21 -24.84
CA LEU A 992 -5.35 -14.19 -24.28
C LEU A 992 -4.88 -15.57 -24.78
N ALA A 993 -4.79 -16.53 -23.87
CA ALA A 993 -4.56 -17.92 -24.19
C ALA A 993 -5.66 -18.40 -25.14
N ALA A 994 -5.37 -18.29 -26.43
CA ALA A 994 -6.07 -18.87 -27.56
C ALA A 994 -5.03 -19.04 -28.66
N ASP A 995 -4.06 -19.94 -28.43
CA ASP A 995 -3.18 -20.54 -29.47
C ASP A 995 -2.28 -21.64 -28.85
N ALA A 996 -2.90 -22.57 -28.13
CA ALA A 996 -2.28 -23.84 -27.74
C ALA A 996 -3.08 -25.05 -28.26
N ALA A 997 -3.93 -24.85 -29.28
CA ALA A 997 -4.79 -25.90 -29.85
C ALA A 997 -4.62 -26.12 -31.37
N VAL A 998 -3.67 -25.46 -32.04
CA VAL A 998 -3.54 -25.57 -33.51
C VAL A 998 -2.17 -26.12 -33.97
N ALA A 999 -1.25 -26.43 -33.05
CA ALA A 999 0.05 -27.01 -33.42
C ALA A 999 0.14 -28.54 -33.33
N ASP A 1000 -0.88 -29.24 -32.78
CA ASP A 1000 -0.87 -30.70 -32.58
C ASP A 1000 -1.87 -31.47 -33.46
N VAL A 1001 -2.55 -30.80 -34.38
CA VAL A 1001 -3.53 -31.43 -35.31
C VAL A 1001 -2.95 -31.61 -36.73
N ALA A 1002 -1.76 -31.08 -37.02
CA ALA A 1002 -1.10 -31.21 -38.32
C ALA A 1002 -0.08 -32.37 -38.41
N ALA A 1003 0.16 -33.12 -37.32
CA ALA A 1003 1.17 -34.19 -37.30
C ALA A 1003 0.59 -35.61 -37.07
N SER A 1004 -0.72 -35.78 -36.86
CA SER A 1004 -1.34 -37.09 -36.61
C SER A 1004 -2.26 -37.60 -37.73
N VAL A 1005 -2.36 -36.89 -38.86
CA VAL A 1005 -3.13 -37.35 -40.05
C VAL A 1005 -2.29 -38.25 -40.98
N ALA A 1006 -1.09 -38.67 -40.56
CA ALA A 1006 -0.19 -39.53 -41.34
C ALA A 1006 0.20 -40.82 -40.62
N ALA A 1007 -0.74 -41.55 -40.02
CA ALA A 1007 -0.63 -42.99 -39.79
C ALA A 1007 -2.01 -43.55 -39.38
N GLY A 1008 -2.56 -44.45 -40.19
CA GLY A 1008 -3.91 -45.00 -39.98
C GLY A 1008 -4.01 -46.16 -38.99
N ARG A 1009 -5.28 -46.59 -38.83
CA ARG A 1009 -5.83 -47.80 -38.17
C ARG A 1009 -5.99 -47.74 -36.64
N VAL A 1010 -7.00 -48.33 -36.01
CA VAL A 1010 -8.40 -48.76 -36.28
C VAL A 1010 -8.89 -49.33 -34.93
N VAL A 1011 -10.09 -48.94 -34.49
CA VAL A 1011 -11.09 -49.66 -33.66
C VAL A 1011 -10.72 -50.23 -32.27
N GLY A 1012 -11.57 -49.98 -31.28
CA GLY A 1012 -11.80 -50.88 -30.15
C GLY A 1012 -12.39 -50.24 -28.89
N ASP A 1013 -13.72 -50.23 -28.80
CA ASP A 1013 -14.51 -49.99 -27.58
C ASP A 1013 -14.14 -50.98 -26.46
N ASP A 1014 -14.21 -50.55 -25.18
CA ASP A 1014 -15.14 -51.18 -24.23
C ASP A 1014 -15.20 -50.48 -22.86
N ALA A 1015 -16.43 -50.39 -22.37
CA ALA A 1015 -16.83 -49.96 -21.05
C ALA A 1015 -16.67 -51.09 -20.02
N GLY A 1016 -16.61 -50.78 -18.72
CA GLY A 1016 -16.81 -51.81 -17.71
C GLY A 1016 -16.48 -51.42 -16.27
N ALA A 1017 -17.53 -51.25 -15.47
CA ALA A 1017 -17.53 -51.00 -14.04
C ALA A 1017 -17.23 -52.26 -13.20
N ALA A 1018 -16.67 -52.08 -11.99
CA ALA A 1018 -16.93 -52.82 -10.74
C ALA A 1018 -15.80 -52.45 -9.74
N ALA A 1019 -16.06 -51.80 -8.60
CA ALA A 1019 -16.71 -52.32 -7.39
C ALA A 1019 -15.90 -53.42 -6.67
N GLY A 1020 -15.30 -53.04 -5.54
CA GLY A 1020 -15.53 -53.73 -4.27
C GLY A 1020 -14.50 -54.70 -3.72
N SER A 1021 -14.29 -54.56 -2.41
CA SER A 1021 -13.69 -55.50 -1.43
C SER A 1021 -12.16 -55.66 -1.48
N ALA A 1022 -11.41 -55.16 -0.50
CA ALA A 1022 -11.31 -55.56 0.92
C ALA A 1022 -10.49 -56.84 1.11
N GLY A 1023 -9.40 -56.71 1.89
CA GLY A 1023 -8.96 -57.77 2.79
C GLY A 1023 -7.53 -58.27 2.62
N SER A 1024 -6.76 -58.10 3.70
CA SER A 1024 -5.60 -58.91 4.14
C SER A 1024 -4.30 -58.78 3.32
N ALA A 1025 -3.25 -58.19 3.88
CA ALA A 1025 -2.31 -58.72 4.88
C ALA A 1025 -1.15 -59.53 4.25
N GLY A 1026 0.08 -59.23 4.70
CA GLY A 1026 1.32 -59.93 4.34
C GLY A 1026 2.26 -59.01 3.57
N ALA A 1027 3.21 -58.32 4.21
CA ALA A 1027 4.50 -58.82 4.68
C ALA A 1027 5.55 -58.88 3.57
N ALA A 1028 6.73 -58.30 3.86
CA ALA A 1028 7.98 -58.26 3.07
C ALA A 1028 7.88 -57.39 1.79
N GLU A 1029 8.74 -56.41 1.51
CA GLU A 1029 10.12 -56.06 1.90
C GLU A 1029 10.29 -54.53 1.93
#